data_AF-I9A8I7-F1
#
_entry.id   AF-I9A8I7-F1
#
_cell.length_a   1.000
_cell.length_b   1.000
_cell.length_c   1.000
_cell.angle_alpha   90.00
_cell.angle_beta   90.00
_cell.angle_gamma   90.00
#
_symmetry.space_group_name_H-M   'P 1'
#
loop_
_entity.id
_entity.type
_entity.pdbx_description
1 polymer ?
#
loop_
_entity_poly.entity_id
_entity_poly.type
_entity_poly.pdbx_seq_one_letter_code
_entity_poly.pdbx_strand_id
1 'polypeptide(L)'
;MWCIILVFTVQAQEPNRIDLSGTWRFQLDPIGFGKTPGSELYLERLVETIVLPGSTDQGGKGIKNNARYVDRLSRKFEYQGAAWYQRELVIPSSWTGKDIFLHLERCHWETTVYIDGRLAGTDERLSTPNLFDVTKFMSAGVHTITLCVDNRLKYPMDQWTHGTSEYTQTNWNGIVGNIALLAKEKTHIRRVNVYPDIERKQARVRLQFSPMDNSKQGKLDLMIREKSGRVVASRSMTVDSLSVSQGVEAVLPMGKNIRLWDEFTPELYELETVLFVNGRQDRRTVTFGMRKVEQGKHHIRLNGRDIHLRGVLDCAVFPLTGYPSTCVGDWKRIFSTIKEYGMNHVRFHSWCPPEAAFIAGDELGVYLQAELPMWIKDVGKYPERRDFFEKEMYAILDAYGNHPSFIMFCNGNENEGNFAVLEDLVKKGRTYDDRHLYSASTARTHTASDQYYVSHVTSKGWITVYEGRPSTDWDRSKESDIDVPAIAHETGQRCMFPNFEEIKKYTGVLEPRNFEVFRERLTQNGMLHQADDFFRATGKHTVLQYKEVNESLLRTRNSGGFQLLGLADFPGQGSAFVGILDAFWESKGLVTPEKFRESCAPTVLLARLPKRTFRAGEKLDVLMELYHYGNREIKKGEMFWTLVNSKGNIFHEGKLHTKRVEPATVDSLGRIMIELGEVRSPDKLTLRAELDGIKNEWDIWVYPEQKEVSDDGFVCTDSWNEQTKRLLDEGENILLVPKVCKGRKARFASHFWNPIMFNWNPMIVGTWIDASHPVFNDFPTDNYADWQWWDILNHATAMELNELSQLTPLIQSIDSYETNHKLGIAYEAKVGKGRLFVLCVDWEKGKHTLAISQLMASVKKYVASEAFTPVVQLQYHEVDELFSMRSGLKNSDASNAILLLLNQ
;
A
#
# COMPACT_ATOMS: atom_id res chain seq x y z
N MET A 1 41.51 -41.62 -18.39
CA MET A 1 42.13 -40.35 -17.97
C MET A 1 41.48 -39.25 -18.80
N TRP A 2 40.38 -38.68 -18.31
CA TRP A 2 39.59 -37.65 -19.02
C TRP A 2 39.83 -36.33 -18.28
N CYS A 3 40.59 -35.43 -18.90
CA CYS A 3 40.84 -34.09 -18.39
C CYS A 3 39.62 -33.20 -18.63
N ILE A 4 38.99 -32.75 -17.54
CA ILE A 4 37.95 -31.74 -17.54
C ILE A 4 38.63 -30.37 -17.70
N ILE A 5 38.39 -29.71 -18.82
CA ILE A 5 38.78 -28.31 -19.06
C ILE A 5 37.68 -27.44 -18.44
N LEU A 6 37.96 -26.84 -17.29
CA LEU A 6 37.18 -25.76 -16.69
C LEU A 6 37.46 -24.48 -17.48
N VAL A 7 36.48 -24.05 -18.27
CA VAL A 7 36.50 -22.75 -18.95
C VAL A 7 36.08 -21.69 -17.93
N PHE A 8 37.04 -20.93 -17.40
CA PHE A 8 36.79 -19.71 -16.66
C PHE A 8 36.43 -18.60 -17.66
N THR A 9 35.17 -18.16 -17.67
CA THR A 9 34.79 -16.89 -18.30
C THR A 9 35.37 -15.75 -17.46
N VAL A 10 36.48 -15.17 -17.92
CA VAL A 10 37.05 -13.94 -17.35
C VAL A 10 36.16 -12.78 -17.78
N GLN A 11 35.26 -12.38 -16.90
CA GLN A 11 34.52 -11.12 -17.03
C GLN A 11 35.53 -9.98 -16.90
N ALA A 12 35.60 -9.08 -17.89
CA ALA A 12 36.53 -7.95 -17.87
C ALA A 12 36.22 -7.07 -16.66
N GLN A 13 37.10 -7.12 -15.66
CA GLN A 13 36.97 -6.34 -14.44
C GLN A 13 37.21 -4.86 -14.76
N GLU A 14 36.30 -3.98 -14.34
CA GLU A 14 36.53 -2.54 -14.48
C GLU A 14 37.81 -2.16 -13.71
N PRO A 15 38.70 -1.34 -14.29
CA PRO A 15 40.05 -1.12 -13.73
C PRO A 15 40.07 -0.52 -12.31
N ASN A 16 38.96 0.08 -11.87
CA ASN A 16 38.80 0.73 -10.56
C ASN A 16 37.74 0.07 -9.67
N ARG A 17 37.25 -1.13 -10.00
CA ARG A 17 36.22 -1.83 -9.21
C ARG A 17 36.51 -3.32 -9.11
N ILE A 18 36.40 -3.87 -7.90
CA ILE A 18 36.39 -5.32 -7.66
C ILE A 18 35.00 -5.70 -7.16
N ASP A 19 34.27 -6.51 -7.93
CA ASP A 19 33.01 -7.11 -7.48
C ASP A 19 33.28 -8.18 -6.42
N LEU A 20 32.54 -8.11 -5.32
CA LEU A 20 32.60 -9.05 -4.21
C LEU A 20 31.33 -9.91 -4.09
N SER A 21 30.51 -9.99 -5.14
CA SER A 21 29.46 -11.01 -5.26
C SER A 21 30.05 -12.43 -5.41
N GLY A 22 29.30 -13.44 -4.96
CA GLY A 22 29.68 -14.86 -4.99
C GLY A 22 29.74 -15.51 -3.60
N THR A 23 30.55 -16.56 -3.48
CA THR A 23 30.68 -17.34 -2.25
C THR A 23 31.61 -16.66 -1.24
N TRP A 24 31.15 -16.57 0.00
CA TRP A 24 31.88 -16.09 1.16
C TRP A 24 32.02 -17.22 2.17
N ARG A 25 33.14 -17.27 2.90
CA ARG A 25 33.22 -18.06 4.14
C ARG A 25 32.30 -17.41 5.19
N PHE A 26 31.73 -18.21 6.07
CA PHE A 26 30.61 -17.80 6.90
C PHE A 26 30.63 -18.45 8.27
N GLN A 27 30.11 -17.74 9.27
CA GLN A 27 29.82 -18.28 10.60
C GLN A 27 28.76 -17.45 11.32
N LEU A 28 27.76 -18.11 11.91
CA LEU A 28 26.83 -17.47 12.85
C LEU A 28 27.51 -17.28 14.21
N ASP A 29 27.22 -16.18 14.89
CA ASP A 29 27.69 -15.87 16.23
C ASP A 29 26.51 -15.49 17.14
N PRO A 30 25.65 -16.47 17.51
CA PRO A 30 24.41 -16.21 18.25
C PRO A 30 24.67 -15.70 19.67
N ILE A 31 25.83 -16.01 20.26
CA ILE A 31 26.21 -15.58 21.61
C ILE A 31 26.92 -14.21 21.56
N GLY A 32 27.48 -13.81 20.41
CA GLY A 32 28.14 -12.53 20.21
C GLY A 32 29.56 -12.46 20.76
N PHE A 33 30.26 -13.59 20.86
CA PHE A 33 31.63 -13.66 21.39
C PHE A 33 32.71 -13.46 20.32
N GLY A 34 32.35 -13.35 19.05
CA GLY A 34 33.29 -13.19 17.94
C GLY A 34 34.17 -11.94 17.99
N LYS A 35 33.83 -10.98 18.86
CA LYS A 35 34.62 -9.76 19.15
C LYS A 35 35.39 -9.84 20.49
N THR A 36 35.23 -10.91 21.28
CA THR A 36 35.84 -11.02 22.62
C THR A 36 37.24 -11.63 22.58
N PRO A 37 38.15 -11.21 23.50
CA PRO A 37 39.49 -11.79 23.59
C PRO A 37 39.48 -13.31 23.77
N GLY A 38 40.20 -14.03 22.90
CA GLY A 38 40.26 -15.50 22.89
C GLY A 38 39.16 -16.19 22.07
N SER A 39 38.32 -15.45 21.35
CA SER A 39 37.28 -15.97 20.44
C SER A 39 37.10 -15.08 19.20
N GLU A 40 38.17 -14.38 18.81
CA GLU A 40 38.15 -13.39 17.74
C GLU A 40 37.95 -14.03 16.36
N LEU A 41 36.68 -14.14 15.91
CA LEU A 41 36.35 -14.74 14.61
C LEU A 41 36.93 -13.98 13.41
N TYR A 42 37.34 -12.72 13.59
CA TYR A 42 38.06 -11.95 12.58
C TYR A 42 39.54 -12.33 12.40
N LEU A 43 40.10 -13.10 13.33
CA LEU A 43 41.45 -13.68 13.25
C LEU A 43 41.43 -15.15 12.79
N GLU A 44 40.26 -15.78 12.83
CA GLU A 44 40.08 -17.18 12.47
C GLU A 44 39.64 -17.35 11.01
N ARG A 45 39.82 -18.58 10.50
CA ARG A 45 39.28 -18.98 9.19
C ARG A 45 37.90 -19.57 9.37
N LEU A 46 36.88 -18.87 8.89
CA LEU A 46 35.48 -19.34 8.99
C LEU A 46 35.27 -20.61 8.14
N VAL A 47 34.47 -21.55 8.66
CA VAL A 47 34.39 -22.92 8.13
C VAL A 47 33.19 -23.18 7.22
N GLU A 48 32.09 -22.46 7.39
CA GLU A 48 30.93 -22.59 6.52
C GLU A 48 31.04 -21.64 5.32
N THR A 49 30.07 -21.71 4.41
CA THR A 49 29.95 -20.78 3.29
C THR A 49 28.53 -20.27 3.12
N ILE A 50 28.40 -19.09 2.53
CA ILE A 50 27.14 -18.48 2.09
C ILE A 50 27.35 -17.74 0.77
N VAL A 51 26.31 -17.55 -0.03
CA VAL A 51 26.35 -16.74 -1.25
C VAL A 51 25.83 -15.34 -0.93
N LEU A 52 26.59 -14.32 -1.32
CA LEU A 52 26.20 -12.92 -1.26
C LEU A 52 26.26 -12.28 -2.66
N PRO A 53 25.44 -11.28 -2.99
CA PRO A 53 24.41 -10.70 -2.13
C PRO A 53 23.26 -11.66 -1.81
N GLY A 54 22.73 -11.56 -0.60
CA GLY A 54 21.67 -12.42 -0.08
C GLY A 54 21.55 -12.34 1.44
N SER A 55 20.62 -13.12 1.99
CA SER A 55 20.38 -13.23 3.43
C SER A 55 20.72 -14.62 3.97
N THR A 56 20.87 -14.71 5.30
CA THR A 56 21.01 -15.97 6.03
C THR A 56 19.85 -16.93 5.72
N ASP A 57 18.63 -16.40 5.58
CA ASP A 57 17.43 -17.16 5.26
C ASP A 57 17.51 -17.84 3.90
N GLN A 58 17.93 -17.09 2.87
CA GLN A 58 18.16 -17.64 1.53
C GLN A 58 19.27 -18.70 1.54
N GLY A 59 20.28 -18.52 2.40
CA GLY A 59 21.34 -19.49 2.62
C GLY A 59 20.94 -20.70 3.48
N GLY A 60 19.72 -20.75 4.01
CA GLY A 60 19.29 -21.79 4.96
C GLY A 60 20.08 -21.77 6.28
N LYS A 61 20.60 -20.60 6.66
CA LYS A 61 21.41 -20.38 7.86
C LYS A 61 20.53 -19.75 8.95
N GLY A 62 20.34 -20.46 10.06
CA GLY A 62 19.51 -20.01 11.17
C GLY A 62 18.75 -21.16 11.82
N ILE A 63 17.85 -20.83 12.73
CA ILE A 63 16.98 -21.79 13.41
C ILE A 63 15.78 -22.06 12.51
N LYS A 64 15.51 -23.32 12.19
CA LYS A 64 14.31 -23.69 11.42
C LYS A 64 13.06 -23.30 12.22
N ASN A 65 12.20 -22.48 11.63
CA ASN A 65 10.95 -22.06 12.25
C ASN A 65 9.77 -22.87 11.67
N ASN A 66 8.95 -23.47 12.53
CA ASN A 66 7.71 -24.17 12.16
C ASN A 66 6.43 -23.51 12.74
N ALA A 67 6.56 -22.34 13.38
CA ALA A 67 5.44 -21.60 13.93
C ALA A 67 4.44 -21.22 12.83
N ARG A 68 3.15 -21.26 13.17
CA ARG A 68 2.04 -20.91 12.27
C ARG A 68 1.43 -19.58 12.74
N TYR A 69 2.23 -18.53 12.61
CA TYR A 69 1.79 -17.17 12.95
C TYR A 69 0.59 -16.80 12.08
N VAL A 70 -0.47 -16.31 12.70
CA VAL A 70 -1.68 -15.82 11.98
C VAL A 70 -1.58 -14.33 11.66
N ASP A 71 -0.70 -13.61 12.34
CA ASP A 71 -0.54 -12.16 12.28
C ASP A 71 0.50 -11.68 11.25
N ARG A 72 1.21 -12.61 10.59
CA ARG A 72 2.21 -12.33 9.55
C ARG A 72 2.53 -13.57 8.72
N LEU A 73 3.25 -13.36 7.62
CA LEU A 73 3.96 -14.44 6.92
C LEU A 73 5.07 -15.00 7.83
N SER A 74 5.34 -16.31 7.71
CA SER A 74 6.31 -17.00 8.56
C SER A 74 7.61 -17.26 7.81
N ARG A 75 8.77 -16.95 8.41
CA ARG A 75 10.07 -17.29 7.83
C ARG A 75 10.34 -18.80 7.91
N LYS A 76 11.03 -19.34 6.91
CA LYS A 76 11.53 -20.73 6.96
C LYS A 76 12.65 -20.91 8.00
N PHE A 77 13.53 -19.93 8.10
CA PHE A 77 14.64 -19.89 9.05
C PHE A 77 14.70 -18.53 9.71
N GLU A 78 14.95 -18.49 11.01
CA GLU A 78 15.10 -17.25 11.77
C GLU A 78 16.49 -17.13 12.36
N TYR A 79 17.07 -15.94 12.25
CA TYR A 79 18.33 -15.62 12.91
C TYR A 79 18.37 -14.15 13.34
N GLN A 80 18.70 -13.94 14.61
CA GLN A 80 18.99 -12.63 15.18
C GLN A 80 20.32 -12.72 15.95
N GLY A 81 21.27 -11.86 15.61
CA GLY A 81 22.60 -11.83 16.19
C GLY A 81 23.67 -11.40 15.20
N ALA A 82 24.94 -11.47 15.63
CA ALA A 82 26.07 -11.19 14.77
C ALA A 82 26.30 -12.35 13.78
N ALA A 83 26.53 -12.06 12.51
CA ALA A 83 26.96 -13.04 11.52
C ALA A 83 28.23 -12.56 10.82
N TRP A 84 29.15 -13.49 10.61
CA TRP A 84 30.49 -13.23 10.11
C TRP A 84 30.64 -13.73 8.67
N TYR A 85 31.18 -12.89 7.81
CA TYR A 85 31.39 -13.14 6.39
C TYR A 85 32.85 -12.86 6.06
N GLN A 86 33.57 -13.82 5.48
CA GLN A 86 34.99 -13.67 5.17
C GLN A 86 35.30 -14.03 3.72
N ARG A 87 36.10 -13.19 3.06
CA ARG A 87 36.55 -13.43 1.68
C ARG A 87 38.00 -12.99 1.47
N GLU A 88 38.75 -13.84 0.81
CA GLU A 88 40.08 -13.52 0.29
C GLU A 88 39.97 -12.92 -1.11
N LEU A 89 40.79 -11.92 -1.39
CA LEU A 89 40.89 -11.30 -2.70
C LEU A 89 42.29 -10.77 -2.96
N VAL A 90 42.56 -10.41 -4.22
CA VAL A 90 43.84 -9.81 -4.62
C VAL A 90 43.60 -8.39 -5.08
N ILE A 91 44.25 -7.43 -4.40
CA ILE A 91 44.29 -6.04 -4.83
C ILE A 91 45.37 -5.89 -5.91
N PRO A 92 45.04 -5.40 -7.11
CA PRO A 92 46.00 -5.28 -8.19
C PRO A 92 47.03 -4.18 -7.92
N SER A 93 48.24 -4.33 -8.46
CA SER A 93 49.31 -3.33 -8.35
C SER A 93 48.94 -1.96 -8.95
N SER A 94 47.99 -1.92 -9.90
CA SER A 94 47.44 -0.70 -10.48
C SER A 94 46.69 0.18 -9.47
N TRP A 95 46.32 -0.34 -8.30
CA TRP A 95 45.68 0.41 -7.22
C TRP A 95 46.69 1.06 -6.27
N THR A 96 47.99 0.89 -6.50
CA THR A 96 49.03 1.51 -5.67
C THR A 96 48.88 3.03 -5.64
N GLY A 97 48.79 3.58 -4.42
CA GLY A 97 48.62 5.02 -4.21
C GLY A 97 47.22 5.55 -4.50
N LYS A 98 46.21 4.69 -4.67
CA LYS A 98 44.78 5.06 -4.70
C LYS A 98 44.16 5.03 -3.30
N ASP A 99 42.99 5.63 -3.16
CA ASP A 99 42.09 5.42 -2.02
C ASP A 99 41.17 4.25 -2.34
N ILE A 100 40.96 3.34 -1.39
CA ILE A 100 40.16 2.13 -1.56
C ILE A 100 38.98 2.20 -0.61
N PHE A 101 37.78 2.05 -1.16
CA PHE A 101 36.53 2.06 -0.41
C PHE A 101 35.79 0.74 -0.54
N LEU A 102 35.30 0.19 0.57
CA LEU A 102 34.33 -0.91 0.56
C LEU A 102 32.92 -0.34 0.53
N HIS A 103 32.17 -0.69 -0.51
CA HIS A 103 30.77 -0.33 -0.71
C HIS A 103 29.88 -1.56 -0.45
N LEU A 104 28.94 -1.43 0.48
CA LEU A 104 27.90 -2.41 0.76
C LEU A 104 26.55 -1.73 0.57
N GLU A 105 25.79 -2.11 -0.46
CA GLU A 105 24.56 -1.39 -0.83
C GLU A 105 23.50 -1.40 0.28
N ARG A 106 23.28 -2.55 0.92
CA ARG A 106 22.32 -2.64 2.01
C ARG A 106 22.69 -3.76 2.99
N CYS A 107 22.92 -3.35 4.23
CA CYS A 107 23.12 -4.23 5.39
C CYS A 107 21.97 -3.99 6.40
N HIS A 108 21.85 -4.89 7.38
CA HIS A 108 20.84 -4.79 8.44
C HIS A 108 21.45 -5.38 9.73
N TRP A 109 21.95 -4.61 10.70
CA TRP A 109 22.06 -3.16 10.79
C TRP A 109 23.50 -2.72 11.08
N GLU A 110 24.02 -2.94 12.30
CA GLU A 110 25.40 -2.57 12.63
C GLU A 110 26.35 -3.44 11.80
N THR A 111 27.24 -2.80 11.05
CA THR A 111 28.20 -3.49 10.20
C THR A 111 29.62 -3.11 10.59
N THR A 112 30.42 -4.10 10.96
CA THR A 112 31.84 -3.92 11.33
C THR A 112 32.75 -4.57 10.29
N VAL A 113 33.81 -3.87 9.88
CA VAL A 113 34.75 -4.32 8.85
C VAL A 113 36.13 -4.54 9.44
N TYR A 114 36.73 -5.68 9.12
CA TYR A 114 38.12 -6.02 9.43
C TYR A 114 38.87 -6.38 8.16
N ILE A 115 40.09 -5.88 8.02
CA ILE A 115 41.01 -6.21 6.92
C ILE A 115 42.26 -6.84 7.52
N ASP A 116 42.57 -8.07 7.10
CA ASP A 116 43.68 -8.88 7.65
C ASP A 116 43.69 -8.91 9.19
N GLY A 117 42.50 -9.09 9.78
CA GLY A 117 42.33 -9.14 11.22
C GLY A 117 42.38 -7.79 11.94
N ARG A 118 42.51 -6.66 11.24
CA ARG A 118 42.55 -5.32 11.83
C ARG A 118 41.23 -4.58 11.62
N LEU A 119 40.69 -3.98 12.67
CA LEU A 119 39.46 -3.17 12.60
C LEU A 119 39.65 -1.98 11.66
N ALA A 120 38.83 -1.92 10.61
CA ALA A 120 38.80 -0.83 9.64
C ALA A 120 37.69 0.18 9.93
N GLY A 121 36.56 -0.25 10.50
CA GLY A 121 35.49 0.64 10.94
C GLY A 121 34.18 -0.06 11.30
N THR A 122 33.26 0.70 11.88
CA THR A 122 31.89 0.30 12.19
C THR A 122 30.93 1.39 11.71
N ASP A 123 29.83 1.00 11.09
CA ASP A 123 28.79 1.90 10.62
C ASP A 123 27.40 1.31 10.90
N GLU A 124 26.43 2.20 11.08
CA GLU A 124 25.06 1.89 11.49
C GLU A 124 24.10 2.58 10.51
N ARG A 125 23.73 1.88 9.44
CA ARG A 125 22.82 2.37 8.38
C ARG A 125 21.68 1.39 8.16
N LEU A 126 20.48 1.92 7.94
CA LEU A 126 19.31 1.13 7.52
C LEU A 126 18.83 1.55 6.12
N SER A 127 19.00 2.83 5.78
CA SER A 127 18.36 3.46 4.62
C SER A 127 19.28 3.63 3.42
N THR A 128 20.59 3.64 3.64
CA THR A 128 21.60 4.00 2.64
C THR A 128 22.79 3.04 2.65
N PRO A 129 23.57 2.97 1.55
CA PRO A 129 24.76 2.13 1.50
C PRO A 129 25.79 2.47 2.59
N ASN A 130 26.44 1.44 3.13
CA ASN A 130 27.63 1.60 3.94
C ASN A 130 28.86 1.82 3.03
N LEU A 131 29.67 2.82 3.36
CA LEU A 131 30.90 3.14 2.64
C LEU A 131 32.07 3.26 3.63
N PHE A 132 32.98 2.29 3.60
CA PHE A 132 34.15 2.26 4.48
C PHE A 132 35.41 2.64 3.72
N ASP A 133 36.18 3.61 4.21
CA ASP A 133 37.54 3.88 3.74
C ASP A 133 38.51 2.83 4.33
N VAL A 134 38.95 1.91 3.48
CA VAL A 134 39.85 0.80 3.85
C VAL A 134 41.28 1.03 3.34
N THR A 135 41.57 2.24 2.85
CA THR A 135 42.85 2.60 2.19
C THR A 135 44.07 2.27 3.04
N LYS A 136 44.01 2.49 4.36
CA LYS A 136 45.14 2.28 5.28
C LYS A 136 45.45 0.81 5.55
N PHE A 137 44.56 -0.10 5.13
CA PHE A 137 44.65 -1.52 5.44
C PHE A 137 44.92 -2.39 4.22
N MET A 138 44.71 -1.85 3.02
CA MET A 138 44.87 -2.58 1.76
C MET A 138 46.04 -2.03 0.95
N SER A 139 46.86 -2.94 0.44
CA SER A 139 47.97 -2.67 -0.47
C SER A 139 47.89 -3.64 -1.66
N ALA A 140 48.76 -3.52 -2.66
CA ALA A 140 48.79 -4.50 -3.73
C ALA A 140 49.17 -5.90 -3.18
N GLY A 141 48.37 -6.92 -3.47
CA GLY A 141 48.57 -8.27 -2.95
C GLY A 141 47.30 -8.94 -2.41
N VAL A 142 47.48 -10.06 -1.74
CA VAL A 142 46.39 -10.85 -1.13
C VAL A 142 45.95 -10.20 0.17
N HIS A 143 44.64 -10.04 0.34
CA HIS A 143 44.01 -9.52 1.55
C HIS A 143 42.78 -10.35 1.92
N THR A 144 42.48 -10.42 3.21
CA THR A 144 41.24 -10.98 3.75
C THR A 144 40.32 -9.87 4.24
N ILE A 145 39.11 -9.81 3.70
CA ILE A 145 38.03 -8.99 4.26
C ILE A 145 37.19 -9.88 5.16
N THR A 146 36.99 -9.45 6.41
CA THR A 146 35.99 -10.04 7.31
C THR A 146 34.95 -8.97 7.69
N LEU A 147 33.68 -9.29 7.51
CA LEU A 147 32.53 -8.45 7.84
C LEU A 147 31.74 -9.10 8.97
N CYS A 148 31.30 -8.31 9.94
CA CYS A 148 30.35 -8.72 10.97
C CYS A 148 29.10 -7.86 10.82
N VAL A 149 27.97 -8.49 10.47
CA VAL A 149 26.65 -7.83 10.39
C VAL A 149 25.81 -8.28 11.58
N ASP A 150 25.31 -7.32 12.36
CA ASP A 150 24.49 -7.56 13.53
C ASP A 150 23.10 -6.92 13.36
N ASN A 151 22.08 -7.76 13.27
CA ASN A 151 20.67 -7.37 13.08
C ASN A 151 19.90 -7.28 14.41
N ARG A 152 20.59 -7.22 15.56
CA ARG A 152 19.94 -6.86 16.83
C ARG A 152 19.58 -5.36 16.81
N LEU A 153 18.45 -5.02 17.43
CA LEU A 153 18.08 -3.61 17.59
C LEU A 153 19.14 -2.87 18.41
N LYS A 154 19.73 -1.82 17.82
CA LYS A 154 20.72 -0.97 18.49
C LYS A 154 20.09 0.02 19.47
N TYR A 155 18.90 0.49 19.14
CA TYR A 155 18.11 1.42 19.94
C TYR A 155 16.73 0.82 20.23
N PRO A 156 16.02 1.29 21.28
CA PRO A 156 14.62 0.95 21.46
C PRO A 156 13.79 1.40 20.26
N MET A 157 13.26 0.46 19.48
CA MET A 157 12.39 0.71 18.34
C MET A 157 11.01 0.12 18.60
N ASP A 158 9.99 0.69 17.97
CA ASP A 158 8.65 0.10 17.99
C ASP A 158 8.61 -1.10 17.04
N GLN A 159 7.93 -2.17 17.44
CA GLN A 159 7.78 -3.39 16.65
C GLN A 159 7.10 -3.17 15.28
N TRP A 160 6.36 -2.07 15.11
CA TRP A 160 5.66 -1.74 13.88
C TRP A 160 6.49 -0.96 12.87
N THR A 161 7.67 -0.46 13.24
CA THR A 161 8.55 0.30 12.34
C THR A 161 9.00 -0.58 11.16
N HIS A 162 8.48 -0.33 9.96
CA HIS A 162 8.72 -1.22 8.81
C HIS A 162 10.19 -1.32 8.42
N GLY A 163 11.00 -0.29 8.69
CA GLY A 163 12.45 -0.31 8.53
C GLY A 163 13.18 -1.43 9.29
N THR A 164 12.59 -1.98 10.36
CA THR A 164 13.22 -2.93 11.30
C THR A 164 12.27 -4.05 11.77
N SER A 165 11.07 -4.15 11.18
CA SER A 165 10.00 -5.00 11.71
C SER A 165 10.02 -6.40 11.12
N GLU A 166 9.75 -7.40 11.97
CA GLU A 166 9.55 -8.80 11.56
C GLU A 166 8.30 -9.01 10.69
N TYR A 167 7.34 -8.07 10.72
CA TYR A 167 6.03 -8.24 10.08
C TYR A 167 6.01 -7.97 8.56
N THR A 168 7.02 -7.26 8.02
CA THR A 168 7.05 -6.93 6.59
C THR A 168 8.36 -7.35 5.93
N GLN A 169 9.41 -6.54 6.03
CA GLN A 169 10.72 -6.86 5.45
C GLN A 169 11.51 -7.86 6.30
N THR A 170 10.94 -8.41 7.38
CA THR A 170 11.62 -9.28 8.35
C THR A 170 12.84 -8.66 9.05
N ASN A 171 13.31 -9.29 10.12
CA ASN A 171 14.61 -9.01 10.72
C ASN A 171 15.71 -9.88 10.06
N TRP A 172 15.94 -9.70 8.76
CA TRP A 172 16.95 -10.45 8.01
C TRP A 172 18.39 -10.09 8.44
N ASN A 173 19.32 -11.03 8.28
CA ASN A 173 20.76 -10.77 8.39
C ASN A 173 21.40 -11.10 7.03
N GLY A 174 22.34 -10.28 6.57
CA GLY A 174 22.97 -10.46 5.28
C GLY A 174 23.51 -9.16 4.70
N ILE A 175 23.90 -9.23 3.44
CA ILE A 175 24.34 -8.09 2.63
C ILE A 175 23.68 -8.25 1.28
N VAL A 176 22.81 -7.31 0.89
CA VAL A 176 22.04 -7.38 -0.35
C VAL A 176 22.42 -6.23 -1.29
N GLY A 177 22.21 -6.43 -2.60
CA GLY A 177 22.62 -5.48 -3.63
C GLY A 177 24.12 -5.52 -3.95
N ASN A 178 24.67 -4.38 -4.38
CA ASN A 178 26.04 -4.22 -4.83
C ASN A 178 27.04 -4.31 -3.66
N ILE A 179 27.99 -5.24 -3.78
CA ILE A 179 29.09 -5.44 -2.83
C ILE A 179 30.39 -5.31 -3.62
N ALA A 180 31.17 -4.26 -3.37
CA ALA A 180 32.36 -3.99 -4.17
C ALA A 180 33.45 -3.23 -3.41
N LEU A 181 34.71 -3.43 -3.83
CA LEU A 181 35.76 -2.45 -3.57
C LEU A 181 35.84 -1.48 -4.73
N LEU A 182 36.00 -0.19 -4.40
CA LEU A 182 36.13 0.92 -5.35
C LEU A 182 37.47 1.60 -5.11
N ALA A 183 38.27 1.72 -6.17
CA ALA A 183 39.52 2.47 -6.13
C ALA A 183 39.36 3.85 -6.76
N LYS A 184 39.76 4.88 -6.02
CA LYS A 184 39.71 6.28 -6.46
C LYS A 184 41.08 6.92 -6.40
N GLU A 185 41.31 7.92 -7.24
CA GLU A 185 42.53 8.72 -7.12
C GLU A 185 42.56 9.47 -5.78
N LYS A 186 43.75 9.82 -5.27
CA LYS A 186 43.90 10.52 -3.96
C LYS A 186 43.09 11.81 -3.90
N THR A 187 43.08 12.55 -5.00
CA THR A 187 42.20 13.69 -5.19
C THR A 187 41.07 13.26 -6.11
N HIS A 188 39.86 13.11 -5.57
CA HIS A 188 38.68 12.60 -6.25
C HIS A 188 37.41 13.36 -5.85
N ILE A 189 36.34 13.17 -6.62
CA ILE A 189 35.03 13.77 -6.41
C ILE A 189 34.28 12.97 -5.33
N ARG A 190 33.96 13.63 -4.21
CA ARG A 190 33.21 13.03 -3.10
C ARG A 190 31.71 13.20 -3.28
N ARG A 191 31.27 14.39 -3.69
CA ARG A 191 29.84 14.72 -3.80
C ARG A 191 29.57 15.64 -4.98
N VAL A 192 28.42 15.40 -5.61
CA VAL A 192 27.87 16.23 -6.69
C VAL A 192 26.39 16.43 -6.38
N ASN A 193 25.99 17.64 -6.00
CA ASN A 193 24.58 18.01 -5.81
C ASN A 193 24.17 18.93 -6.96
N VAL A 194 23.05 18.59 -7.61
CA VAL A 194 22.47 19.43 -8.67
C VAL A 194 21.18 20.06 -8.14
N TYR A 195 21.10 21.38 -8.27
CA TYR A 195 19.96 22.22 -7.91
C TYR A 195 19.38 22.83 -9.19
N PRO A 196 18.27 22.28 -9.72
CA PRO A 196 17.60 22.85 -10.88
C PRO A 196 16.99 24.22 -10.58
N ASP A 197 17.17 25.19 -11.46
CA ASP A 197 16.51 26.49 -11.45
C ASP A 197 15.76 26.66 -12.78
N ILE A 198 14.48 26.30 -12.78
CA ILE A 198 13.65 26.29 -13.99
C ILE A 198 13.31 27.71 -14.48
N GLU A 199 13.29 28.70 -13.58
CA GLU A 199 12.97 30.09 -13.90
C GLU A 199 14.13 30.74 -14.66
N ARG A 200 15.35 30.53 -14.18
CA ARG A 200 16.57 31.00 -14.86
C ARG A 200 17.08 30.04 -15.93
N LYS A 201 16.43 28.88 -16.10
CA LYS A 201 16.81 27.81 -17.05
C LYS A 201 18.26 27.38 -16.91
N GLN A 202 18.68 27.10 -15.68
CA GLN A 202 20.05 26.72 -15.35
C GLN A 202 20.09 25.61 -14.31
N ALA A 203 21.20 24.89 -14.26
CA ALA A 203 21.50 23.93 -13.21
C ALA A 203 22.66 24.48 -12.37
N ARG A 204 22.44 24.62 -11.06
CA ARG A 204 23.48 25.00 -10.10
C ARG A 204 24.05 23.74 -9.47
N VAL A 205 25.35 23.56 -9.59
CA VAL A 205 26.07 22.35 -9.18
C VAL A 205 26.98 22.69 -8.02
N ARG A 206 26.82 21.98 -6.90
CA ARG A 206 27.73 22.04 -5.75
C ARG A 206 28.56 20.77 -5.68
N LEU A 207 29.87 20.94 -5.55
CA LEU A 207 30.85 19.87 -5.63
C LEU A 207 31.71 19.85 -4.37
N GLN A 208 31.94 18.66 -3.84
CA GLN A 208 32.89 18.40 -2.78
C GLN A 208 33.90 17.35 -3.23
N PHE A 209 35.14 17.50 -2.78
CA PHE A 209 36.26 16.69 -3.21
C PHE A 209 37.03 16.15 -2.01
N SER A 210 37.86 15.13 -2.21
CA SER A 210 38.91 14.80 -1.25
C SER A 210 40.02 15.87 -1.26
N PRO A 211 40.80 16.00 -0.18
CA PRO A 211 41.86 16.99 -0.11
C PRO A 211 42.83 16.93 -1.30
N MET A 212 43.30 18.10 -1.72
CA MET A 212 44.31 18.25 -2.76
C MET A 212 45.55 18.94 -2.17
N ASP A 213 46.74 18.48 -2.55
CA ASP A 213 47.98 19.09 -2.07
C ASP A 213 48.10 20.55 -2.52
N ASN A 214 48.62 21.42 -1.63
CA ASN A 214 48.65 22.87 -1.83
C ASN A 214 49.46 23.36 -3.05
N SER A 215 50.34 22.53 -3.61
CA SER A 215 51.12 22.85 -4.80
C SER A 215 50.45 22.44 -6.12
N LYS A 216 49.26 21.82 -6.07
CA LYS A 216 48.61 21.23 -7.25
C LYS A 216 47.47 22.13 -7.75
N GLN A 217 47.32 22.14 -9.07
CA GLN A 217 46.14 22.65 -9.77
C GLN A 217 45.47 21.51 -10.51
N GLY A 218 44.14 21.56 -10.59
CA GLY A 218 43.33 20.62 -11.34
C GLY A 218 42.49 21.33 -12.40
N LYS A 219 42.04 20.56 -13.39
CA LYS A 219 41.02 20.97 -14.35
C LYS A 219 39.73 20.21 -14.04
N LEU A 220 38.64 20.94 -13.86
CA LEU A 220 37.30 20.40 -13.64
C LEU A 220 36.45 20.62 -14.88
N ASP A 221 36.00 19.53 -15.50
CA ASP A 221 35.08 19.54 -16.63
C ASP A 221 33.70 19.06 -16.17
N LEU A 222 32.68 19.87 -16.44
CA LEU A 222 31.27 19.61 -16.16
C LEU A 222 30.54 19.52 -17.50
N MET A 223 29.73 18.48 -17.67
CA MET A 223 28.99 18.26 -18.91
C MET A 223 27.62 17.67 -18.62
N ILE A 224 26.58 18.39 -19.05
CA ILE A 224 25.20 17.94 -18.94
C ILE A 224 24.75 17.36 -20.27
N ARG A 225 24.20 16.15 -20.23
CA ARG A 225 23.66 15.43 -21.38
C ARG A 225 22.21 15.03 -21.15
N GLU A 226 21.46 14.94 -22.23
CA GLU A 226 20.18 14.21 -22.24
C GLU A 226 20.45 12.71 -22.32
N LYS A 227 19.45 11.88 -21.99
CA LYS A 227 19.50 10.42 -22.23
C LYS A 227 19.80 10.03 -23.69
N SER A 228 19.50 10.89 -24.65
CA SER A 228 19.87 10.71 -26.07
C SER A 228 21.38 10.81 -26.35
N GLY A 229 22.18 11.22 -25.36
CA GLY A 229 23.60 11.50 -25.48
C GLY A 229 23.93 12.95 -25.90
N ARG A 230 22.92 13.74 -26.28
CA ARG A 230 23.08 15.14 -26.70
C ARG A 230 23.60 16.01 -25.54
N VAL A 231 24.71 16.71 -25.77
CA VAL A 231 25.24 17.69 -24.80
C VAL A 231 24.36 18.93 -24.80
N VAL A 232 23.89 19.32 -23.61
CA VAL A 232 23.03 20.50 -23.38
C VAL A 232 23.86 21.67 -22.89
N ALA A 233 24.79 21.41 -21.97
CA ALA A 233 25.66 22.41 -21.40
C ALA A 233 27.01 21.78 -21.04
N SER A 234 28.07 22.57 -21.12
CA SER A 234 29.40 22.17 -20.66
C SER A 234 30.14 23.35 -20.08
N ARG A 235 30.96 23.11 -19.06
CA ARG A 235 31.81 24.13 -18.45
C ARG A 235 33.11 23.50 -17.98
N SER A 236 34.23 24.14 -18.33
CA SER A 236 35.56 23.79 -17.83
C SER A 236 36.06 24.90 -16.91
N MET A 237 36.70 24.54 -15.81
CA MET A 237 37.34 25.50 -14.90
C MET A 237 38.60 24.92 -14.25
N THR A 238 39.50 25.79 -13.83
CA THR A 238 40.66 25.43 -13.00
C THR A 238 40.23 25.41 -11.54
N VAL A 239 40.69 24.41 -10.79
CA VAL A 239 40.48 24.30 -9.34
C VAL A 239 41.84 24.18 -8.64
N ASP A 240 42.00 24.84 -7.50
CA ASP A 240 43.17 24.76 -6.64
C ASP A 240 42.82 24.13 -5.28
N SER A 241 43.82 23.96 -4.40
CA SER A 241 43.61 23.25 -3.13
C SER A 241 42.63 23.98 -2.22
N LEU A 242 42.63 25.32 -2.24
CA LEU A 242 41.70 26.14 -1.47
C LEU A 242 40.27 25.92 -1.96
N SER A 243 40.04 25.98 -3.27
CA SER A 243 38.74 25.74 -3.91
C SER A 243 38.21 24.33 -3.59
N VAL A 244 39.06 23.31 -3.68
CA VAL A 244 38.74 21.92 -3.33
C VAL A 244 38.36 21.80 -1.85
N SER A 245 39.06 22.50 -0.95
CA SER A 245 38.81 22.45 0.50
C SER A 245 37.50 23.14 0.92
N GLN A 246 37.11 24.22 0.24
CA GLN A 246 35.88 24.96 0.52
C GLN A 246 34.66 24.37 -0.21
N GLY A 247 34.89 23.56 -1.24
CA GLY A 247 33.87 23.14 -2.19
C GLY A 247 33.77 24.10 -3.37
N VAL A 248 33.30 23.57 -4.52
CA VAL A 248 33.15 24.34 -5.76
C VAL A 248 31.68 24.46 -6.11
N GLU A 249 31.24 25.67 -6.47
CA GLU A 249 29.91 25.92 -7.02
C GLU A 249 30.01 26.39 -8.48
N ALA A 250 29.22 25.78 -9.35
CA ALA A 250 29.17 26.10 -10.76
C ALA A 250 27.72 26.26 -11.22
N VAL A 251 27.49 27.19 -12.14
CA VAL A 251 26.20 27.36 -12.81
C VAL A 251 26.37 26.98 -14.28
N LEU A 252 25.50 26.11 -14.77
CA LEU A 252 25.42 25.69 -16.16
C LEU A 252 24.08 26.14 -16.78
N PRO A 253 24.09 27.00 -17.80
CA PRO A 253 22.86 27.39 -18.50
C PRO A 253 22.35 26.23 -19.37
N MET A 254 21.10 25.84 -19.17
CA MET A 254 20.48 24.68 -19.84
C MET A 254 19.88 25.02 -21.22
N GLY A 255 19.94 26.29 -21.62
CA GLY A 255 19.41 26.77 -22.89
C GLY A 255 17.91 27.10 -22.87
N LYS A 256 17.36 27.49 -24.02
CA LYS A 256 15.97 27.96 -24.11
C LYS A 256 14.92 26.84 -24.11
N ASN A 257 15.30 25.65 -24.59
CA ASN A 257 14.43 24.51 -24.86
C ASN A 257 14.54 23.42 -23.79
N ILE A 258 14.65 23.81 -22.52
CA ILE A 258 14.68 22.86 -21.41
C ILE A 258 13.39 22.03 -21.39
N ARG A 259 13.51 20.72 -21.21
CA ARG A 259 12.39 19.84 -20.90
C ARG A 259 12.36 19.59 -19.39
N LEU A 260 11.17 19.73 -18.81
CA LEU A 260 10.96 19.61 -17.37
C LEU A 260 10.60 18.18 -17.00
N TRP A 261 10.88 17.81 -15.75
CA TRP A 261 10.50 16.53 -15.17
C TRP A 261 9.16 16.65 -14.41
N ASP A 262 8.19 15.78 -14.72
CA ASP A 262 6.97 15.51 -13.95
C ASP A 262 6.37 14.12 -14.28
N GLU A 263 5.18 13.80 -13.73
CA GLU A 263 4.52 12.49 -13.94
C GLU A 263 4.13 12.18 -15.40
N PHE A 264 4.03 13.21 -16.24
CA PHE A 264 3.63 13.10 -17.65
C PHE A 264 4.84 13.22 -18.59
N THR A 265 5.89 13.90 -18.13
CA THR A 265 7.10 14.22 -18.89
C THR A 265 8.31 13.90 -18.01
N PRO A 266 8.69 12.63 -17.81
CA PRO A 266 9.78 12.25 -16.91
C PRO A 266 11.16 12.46 -17.55
N GLU A 267 11.47 13.70 -17.93
CA GLU A 267 12.70 14.04 -18.66
C GLU A 267 13.90 14.14 -17.73
N LEU A 268 14.95 13.38 -18.05
CA LEU A 268 16.15 13.22 -17.23
C LEU A 268 17.40 13.69 -17.98
N TYR A 269 18.31 14.26 -17.21
CA TYR A 269 19.63 14.68 -17.65
C TYR A 269 20.70 14.00 -16.80
N GLU A 270 21.87 13.80 -17.39
CA GLU A 270 23.06 13.29 -16.72
C GLU A 270 24.09 14.42 -16.64
N LEU A 271 24.59 14.68 -15.44
CA LEU A 271 25.76 15.53 -15.24
C LEU A 271 26.99 14.62 -15.08
N GLU A 272 27.85 14.61 -16.08
CA GLU A 272 29.20 14.06 -15.98
C GLU A 272 30.13 15.13 -15.41
N THR A 273 30.82 14.79 -14.32
CA THR A 273 31.84 15.61 -13.67
C THR A 273 33.17 14.88 -13.77
N VAL A 274 34.17 15.53 -14.36
CA VAL A 274 35.51 14.95 -14.56
C VAL A 274 36.55 15.87 -13.95
N LEU A 275 37.32 15.37 -12.99
CA LEU A 275 38.41 16.07 -12.35
C LEU A 275 39.74 15.52 -12.86
N PHE A 276 40.58 16.40 -13.41
CA PHE A 276 41.95 16.08 -13.82
C PHE A 276 42.94 16.74 -12.87
N VAL A 277 43.84 15.96 -12.26
CA VAL A 277 44.94 16.47 -11.41
C VAL A 277 46.21 15.71 -11.78
N ASN A 278 47.26 16.43 -12.18
CA ASN A 278 48.56 15.85 -12.56
C ASN A 278 48.47 14.69 -13.58
N GLY A 279 47.65 14.85 -14.61
CA GLY A 279 47.45 13.84 -15.65
C GLY A 279 46.63 12.62 -15.23
N ARG A 280 46.13 12.58 -13.99
CA ARG A 280 45.17 11.56 -13.50
C ARG A 280 43.75 12.11 -13.55
N GLN A 281 42.79 11.22 -13.74
CA GLN A 281 41.38 11.56 -13.89
C GLN A 281 40.53 10.83 -12.86
N ASP A 282 39.61 11.55 -12.22
CA ASP A 282 38.46 10.99 -11.49
C ASP A 282 37.16 11.42 -12.16
N ARG A 283 36.17 10.52 -12.21
CA ARG A 283 34.89 10.75 -12.90
C ARG A 283 33.74 10.38 -11.97
N ARG A 284 32.71 11.23 -11.96
CA ARG A 284 31.42 10.93 -11.33
C ARG A 284 30.27 11.42 -12.21
N THR A 285 29.27 10.57 -12.38
CA THR A 285 28.03 10.92 -13.09
C THR A 285 26.87 10.89 -12.10
N VAL A 286 25.98 11.87 -12.19
CA VAL A 286 24.71 11.89 -11.45
C VAL A 286 23.55 12.21 -12.39
N THR A 287 22.41 11.58 -12.15
CA THR A 287 21.16 11.84 -12.88
C THR A 287 20.33 12.87 -12.13
N PHE A 288 19.67 13.78 -12.84
CA PHE A 288 18.74 14.76 -12.27
C PHE A 288 17.64 15.13 -13.28
N GLY A 289 16.55 15.72 -12.79
CA GLY A 289 15.47 16.27 -13.62
C GLY A 289 15.34 17.79 -13.42
N MET A 290 15.04 18.52 -14.50
CA MET A 290 14.74 19.95 -14.38
C MET A 290 13.33 20.13 -13.82
N ARG A 291 13.20 20.50 -12.55
CA ARG A 291 11.91 20.72 -11.90
C ARG A 291 12.00 21.72 -10.75
N LYS A 292 10.85 22.22 -10.29
CA LYS A 292 10.73 23.01 -9.06
C LYS A 292 9.56 22.48 -8.23
N VAL A 293 9.82 22.08 -6.99
CA VAL A 293 8.81 21.63 -6.02
C VAL A 293 8.58 22.74 -5.01
N GLU A 294 7.32 23.08 -4.78
CA GLU A 294 6.95 24.18 -3.89
C GLU A 294 5.73 23.83 -3.04
N GLN A 295 5.67 24.40 -1.85
CA GLN A 295 4.45 24.42 -1.04
C GLN A 295 3.46 25.40 -1.67
N GLY A 296 2.30 24.90 -2.11
CA GLY A 296 1.15 25.74 -2.44
C GLY A 296 0.20 25.88 -1.24
N LYS A 297 -0.93 26.56 -1.46
CA LYS A 297 -1.93 26.78 -0.39
C LYS A 297 -2.70 25.50 -0.03
N HIS A 298 -3.20 24.80 -1.04
CA HIS A 298 -3.99 23.57 -0.87
C HIS A 298 -3.30 22.35 -1.49
N HIS A 299 -2.43 22.59 -2.45
CA HIS A 299 -1.76 21.57 -3.26
C HIS A 299 -0.26 21.76 -3.20
N ILE A 300 0.49 20.68 -3.36
CA ILE A 300 1.90 20.80 -3.71
C ILE A 300 1.97 21.36 -5.13
N ARG A 301 2.95 22.21 -5.41
CA ARG A 301 3.19 22.77 -6.73
C ARG A 301 4.43 22.15 -7.35
N LEU A 302 4.29 21.68 -8.60
CA LEU A 302 5.39 21.19 -9.40
C LEU A 302 5.44 21.99 -10.69
N ASN A 303 6.59 22.61 -10.97
CA ASN A 303 6.79 23.43 -12.17
C ASN A 303 5.75 24.56 -12.30
N GLY A 304 5.32 25.13 -11.18
CA GLY A 304 4.32 26.20 -11.12
C GLY A 304 2.87 25.74 -11.20
N ARG A 305 2.59 24.44 -11.35
CA ARG A 305 1.22 23.86 -11.41
C ARG A 305 0.88 23.12 -10.12
N ASP A 306 -0.34 23.29 -9.63
CA ASP A 306 -0.88 22.50 -8.53
C ASP A 306 -1.01 21.02 -8.97
N ILE A 307 -0.41 20.12 -8.20
CA ILE A 307 -0.54 18.67 -8.36
C ILE A 307 -1.40 18.10 -7.24
N HIS A 308 -2.17 17.07 -7.56
CA HIS A 308 -2.92 16.29 -6.58
C HIS A 308 -2.30 14.91 -6.49
N LEU A 309 -1.85 14.53 -5.30
CA LEU A 309 -1.21 13.24 -5.07
C LEU A 309 -2.28 12.14 -5.04
N ARG A 310 -2.20 11.20 -5.96
CA ARG A 310 -3.00 9.97 -5.96
C ARG A 310 -2.06 8.86 -5.53
N GLY A 311 -2.03 8.62 -4.22
CA GLY A 311 -0.95 7.88 -3.56
C GLY A 311 -1.34 6.50 -3.03
N VAL A 312 -0.32 5.67 -2.86
CA VAL A 312 -0.34 4.41 -2.10
C VAL A 312 0.78 4.38 -1.08
N LEU A 313 0.64 3.55 -0.05
CA LEU A 313 1.73 3.19 0.83
C LEU A 313 2.50 1.98 0.30
N ASP A 314 3.81 1.97 0.56
CA ASP A 314 4.67 0.79 0.47
C ASP A 314 5.30 0.53 1.86
N CYS A 315 5.16 -0.70 2.34
CA CYS A 315 5.61 -1.13 3.67
C CYS A 315 6.77 -2.15 3.63
N ALA A 316 7.58 -2.15 2.55
CA ALA A 316 8.71 -3.05 2.35
C ALA A 316 8.35 -4.55 2.28
N VAL A 317 7.28 -4.88 1.55
CA VAL A 317 6.76 -6.25 1.43
C VAL A 317 7.36 -6.97 0.23
N PHE A 318 8.21 -7.97 0.49
CA PHE A 318 8.88 -8.78 -0.54
C PHE A 318 8.85 -10.26 -0.17
N PRO A 319 7.74 -10.99 -0.42
CA PRO A 319 7.55 -12.32 0.15
C PRO A 319 8.58 -13.37 -0.25
N LEU A 320 9.20 -13.23 -1.42
CA LEU A 320 10.17 -14.22 -1.91
C LEU A 320 11.53 -14.10 -1.22
N THR A 321 11.98 -12.88 -0.94
CA THR A 321 13.32 -12.61 -0.39
C THR A 321 13.29 -12.31 1.10
N GLY A 322 12.15 -11.84 1.62
CA GLY A 322 12.04 -11.35 2.98
C GLY A 322 12.91 -10.10 3.21
N TYR A 323 13.19 -9.31 2.18
CA TYR A 323 13.89 -8.01 2.24
C TYR A 323 13.66 -7.23 0.93
N PRO A 324 13.77 -5.88 0.94
CA PRO A 324 13.47 -5.07 -0.24
C PRO A 324 14.43 -5.29 -1.41
N SER A 325 13.88 -5.33 -2.63
CA SER A 325 14.68 -5.52 -3.84
C SER A 325 15.58 -4.31 -4.13
N THR A 326 16.83 -4.58 -4.50
CA THR A 326 17.79 -3.59 -5.01
C THR A 326 17.82 -3.55 -6.54
N CYS A 327 16.86 -4.19 -7.21
CA CYS A 327 16.76 -4.23 -8.67
C CYS A 327 15.81 -3.15 -9.20
N VAL A 328 16.29 -2.29 -10.10
CA VAL A 328 15.48 -1.23 -10.75
C VAL A 328 14.29 -1.84 -11.51
N GLY A 329 14.46 -3.03 -12.10
CA GLY A 329 13.40 -3.71 -12.85
C GLY A 329 12.19 -4.08 -12.00
N ASP A 330 12.42 -4.53 -10.76
CA ASP A 330 11.33 -4.89 -9.84
C ASP A 330 10.52 -3.66 -9.43
N TRP A 331 11.19 -2.55 -9.12
CA TRP A 331 10.54 -1.29 -8.80
C TRP A 331 9.81 -0.68 -10.00
N LYS A 332 10.37 -0.80 -11.20
CA LYS A 332 9.66 -0.39 -12.43
C LYS A 332 8.38 -1.17 -12.61
N ARG A 333 8.39 -2.49 -12.40
CA ARG A 333 7.17 -3.32 -12.46
C ARG A 333 6.12 -2.81 -11.47
N ILE A 334 6.50 -2.62 -10.20
CA ILE A 334 5.59 -2.12 -9.15
C ILE A 334 5.02 -0.74 -9.51
N PHE A 335 5.88 0.20 -9.90
CA PHE A 335 5.47 1.57 -10.22
C PHE A 335 4.66 1.67 -11.51
N SER A 336 4.95 0.84 -12.51
CA SER A 336 4.12 0.70 -13.70
C SER A 336 2.72 0.22 -13.33
N THR A 337 2.58 -0.81 -12.49
CA THR A 337 1.28 -1.25 -12.00
C THR A 337 0.54 -0.11 -11.28
N ILE A 338 1.21 0.62 -10.39
CA ILE A 338 0.61 1.78 -9.70
C ILE A 338 0.09 2.82 -10.71
N LYS A 339 0.86 3.14 -11.75
CA LYS A 339 0.44 4.08 -12.81
C LYS A 339 -0.69 3.53 -13.69
N GLU A 340 -0.71 2.22 -13.96
CA GLU A 340 -1.80 1.55 -14.67
C GLU A 340 -3.12 1.75 -13.91
N TYR A 341 -3.10 1.62 -12.59
CA TYR A 341 -4.24 1.93 -11.71
C TYR A 341 -4.45 3.45 -11.44
N GLY A 342 -3.78 4.32 -12.19
CA GLY A 342 -4.05 5.77 -12.28
C GLY A 342 -3.43 6.64 -11.18
N MET A 343 -2.62 6.04 -10.31
CA MET A 343 -1.88 6.73 -9.24
C MET A 343 -0.57 7.31 -9.74
N ASN A 344 0.01 8.24 -8.97
CA ASN A 344 1.25 8.94 -9.30
C ASN A 344 2.21 9.10 -8.12
N HIS A 345 1.84 8.62 -6.93
CA HIS A 345 2.59 8.87 -5.70
C HIS A 345 2.76 7.59 -4.88
N VAL A 346 3.95 7.41 -4.28
CA VAL A 346 4.25 6.33 -3.34
C VAL A 346 4.86 6.92 -2.07
N ARG A 347 4.29 6.54 -0.93
CA ARG A 347 4.85 6.82 0.40
C ARG A 347 5.51 5.56 0.95
N PHE A 348 6.78 5.67 1.32
CA PHE A 348 7.51 4.60 1.99
C PHE A 348 7.29 4.71 3.50
N HIS A 349 6.40 3.86 4.00
CA HIS A 349 5.83 3.97 5.34
C HIS A 349 6.82 3.58 6.44
N SER A 350 7.34 4.54 7.21
CA SER A 350 8.38 4.32 8.23
C SER A 350 9.64 3.59 7.71
N TRP A 351 10.03 3.86 6.46
CA TRP A 351 11.29 3.37 5.87
C TRP A 351 11.71 4.16 4.62
N CYS A 352 12.94 3.92 4.17
CA CYS A 352 13.48 4.47 2.93
C CYS A 352 13.91 3.33 1.98
N PRO A 353 13.49 3.36 0.71
CA PRO A 353 13.79 2.30 -0.26
C PRO A 353 15.23 2.37 -0.77
N PRO A 354 15.74 1.30 -1.42
CA PRO A 354 17.02 1.36 -2.14
C PRO A 354 17.01 2.38 -3.29
N GLU A 355 18.19 2.79 -3.76
CA GLU A 355 18.38 3.68 -4.92
C GLU A 355 17.58 3.21 -6.15
N ALA A 356 17.45 1.89 -6.31
CA ALA A 356 16.68 1.26 -7.36
C ALA A 356 15.24 1.78 -7.49
N ALA A 357 14.58 2.07 -6.36
CA ALA A 357 13.22 2.64 -6.36
C ALA A 357 13.23 4.09 -6.85
N PHE A 358 14.20 4.90 -6.42
CA PHE A 358 14.33 6.28 -6.88
C PHE A 358 14.62 6.35 -8.38
N ILE A 359 15.51 5.50 -8.90
CA ILE A 359 15.76 5.38 -10.34
C ILE A 359 14.47 5.00 -11.08
N ALA A 360 13.72 4.00 -10.60
CA ALA A 360 12.46 3.62 -11.22
C ALA A 360 11.43 4.77 -11.20
N GLY A 361 11.34 5.50 -10.10
CA GLY A 361 10.44 6.65 -9.94
C GLY A 361 10.82 7.80 -10.87
N ASP A 362 12.11 8.07 -11.02
CA ASP A 362 12.64 9.08 -11.93
C ASP A 362 12.27 8.78 -13.37
N GLU A 363 12.42 7.53 -13.80
CA GLU A 363 12.21 7.13 -15.18
C GLU A 363 10.72 7.02 -15.54
N LEU A 364 9.87 6.67 -14.58
CA LEU A 364 8.43 6.51 -14.78
C LEU A 364 7.63 7.77 -14.44
N GLY A 365 8.24 8.77 -13.80
CA GLY A 365 7.52 9.96 -13.33
C GLY A 365 6.55 9.61 -12.19
N VAL A 366 7.09 9.04 -11.11
CA VAL A 366 6.35 8.76 -9.86
C VAL A 366 6.92 9.63 -8.74
N TYR A 367 6.04 10.24 -7.97
CA TYR A 367 6.41 11.11 -6.85
C TYR A 367 6.61 10.28 -5.58
N LEU A 368 7.77 10.40 -4.95
CA LEU A 368 8.15 9.60 -3.78
C LEU A 368 8.18 10.45 -2.52
N GLN A 369 7.58 9.91 -1.45
CA GLN A 369 7.79 10.33 -0.07
C GLN A 369 8.63 9.27 0.64
N ALA A 370 9.88 9.61 0.99
CA ALA A 370 10.73 8.77 1.82
C ALA A 370 10.57 9.15 3.30
N GLU A 371 10.61 8.15 4.18
CA GLU A 371 10.54 8.36 5.62
C GLU A 371 11.78 7.79 6.33
N LEU A 372 12.15 8.38 7.47
CA LEU A 372 13.07 7.70 8.39
C LEU A 372 12.40 6.43 8.94
N PRO A 373 13.19 5.44 9.41
CA PRO A 373 12.66 4.27 10.07
C PRO A 373 12.14 4.60 11.47
N MET A 374 11.13 5.45 11.56
CA MET A 374 10.58 5.98 12.79
C MET A 374 9.06 5.80 12.79
N TRP A 375 8.58 4.99 13.72
CA TRP A 375 7.18 4.92 14.12
C TRP A 375 7.15 4.72 15.63
N ILE A 376 7.38 5.78 16.40
CA ILE A 376 7.67 5.68 17.83
C ILE A 376 6.71 6.52 18.67
N LYS A 377 6.45 6.06 19.89
CA LYS A 377 5.51 6.72 20.82
C LYS A 377 6.16 7.66 21.84
N ASP A 378 7.49 7.74 21.80
CA ASP A 378 8.30 8.42 22.82
C ASP A 378 9.42 9.27 22.19
N VAL A 379 9.09 10.05 21.16
CA VAL A 379 10.01 11.01 20.55
C VAL A 379 10.63 11.91 21.62
N GLY A 380 11.95 12.06 21.56
CA GLY A 380 12.75 12.88 22.48
C GLY A 380 13.22 12.16 23.75
N LYS A 381 12.79 10.92 24.02
CA LYS A 381 13.20 10.17 25.22
C LYS A 381 14.65 9.68 25.19
N TYR A 382 15.15 9.27 24.02
CA TYR A 382 16.50 8.69 23.86
C TYR A 382 17.35 9.56 22.91
N PRO A 383 18.32 10.33 23.44
CA PRO A 383 19.18 11.21 22.62
C PRO A 383 19.96 10.46 21.54
N GLU A 384 20.55 9.31 21.84
CA GLU A 384 21.33 8.53 20.87
C GLU A 384 20.49 8.03 19.68
N ARG A 385 19.25 7.60 19.93
CA ARG A 385 18.30 7.22 18.88
C ARG A 385 17.94 8.42 17.99
N ARG A 386 17.78 9.60 18.59
CA ARG A 386 17.54 10.85 17.86
C ARG A 386 18.74 11.25 17.01
N ASP A 387 19.96 11.10 17.52
CA ASP A 387 21.18 11.39 16.78
C ASP A 387 21.40 10.39 15.63
N PHE A 388 21.04 9.13 15.82
CA PHE A 388 20.97 8.14 14.73
C PHE A 388 20.01 8.59 13.62
N PHE A 389 18.79 9.00 13.97
CA PHE A 389 17.82 9.48 12.99
C PHE A 389 18.29 10.74 12.25
N GLU A 390 18.96 11.69 12.91
CA GLU A 390 19.56 12.84 12.24
C GLU A 390 20.66 12.41 11.25
N LYS A 391 21.53 11.46 11.63
CA LYS A 391 22.57 10.92 10.73
C LYS A 391 21.97 10.17 9.54
N GLU A 392 20.88 9.42 9.74
CA GLU A 392 20.15 8.75 8.65
C GLU A 392 19.52 9.78 7.70
N MET A 393 18.90 10.84 8.23
CA MET A 393 18.33 11.91 7.41
C MET A 393 19.38 12.51 6.48
N TYR A 394 20.54 12.94 6.99
CA TYR A 394 21.58 13.51 6.14
C TYR A 394 22.10 12.52 5.11
N ALA A 395 22.23 11.23 5.46
CA ALA A 395 22.68 10.23 4.49
C ALA A 395 21.66 9.98 3.39
N ILE A 396 20.36 9.94 3.70
CA ILE A 396 19.29 9.82 2.68
C ILE A 396 19.35 11.02 1.72
N LEU A 397 19.47 12.24 2.24
CA LEU A 397 19.58 13.45 1.43
C LEU A 397 20.86 13.44 0.56
N ASP A 398 21.97 12.96 1.10
CA ASP A 398 23.25 12.85 0.39
C ASP A 398 23.22 11.79 -0.71
N ALA A 399 22.63 10.63 -0.42
CA ALA A 399 22.58 9.49 -1.34
C ALA A 399 21.56 9.73 -2.46
N TYR A 400 20.37 10.22 -2.11
CA TYR A 400 19.22 10.18 -3.00
C TYR A 400 18.68 11.56 -3.41
N GLY A 401 19.17 12.67 -2.85
CA GLY A 401 18.58 13.99 -3.07
C GLY A 401 18.67 14.53 -4.51
N ASN A 402 19.49 13.94 -5.39
CA ASN A 402 19.51 14.29 -6.82
C ASN A 402 18.32 13.71 -7.62
N HIS A 403 17.67 12.67 -7.10
CA HIS A 403 16.56 12.00 -7.79
C HIS A 403 15.35 12.92 -7.89
N PRO A 404 14.88 13.30 -9.09
CA PRO A 404 13.70 14.13 -9.25
C PRO A 404 12.40 13.47 -8.78
N SER A 405 12.36 12.16 -8.58
CA SER A 405 11.22 11.48 -7.97
C SER A 405 11.08 11.72 -6.47
N PHE A 406 12.18 12.01 -5.77
CA PHE A 406 12.15 12.29 -4.33
C PHE A 406 11.61 13.70 -4.11
N ILE A 407 10.33 13.85 -3.77
CA ILE A 407 9.69 15.19 -3.69
C ILE A 407 9.33 15.58 -2.27
N MET A 408 9.12 14.59 -1.40
CA MET A 408 8.69 14.75 -0.02
C MET A 408 9.56 13.91 0.91
N PHE A 409 9.91 14.46 2.06
CA PHE A 409 10.57 13.75 3.15
C PHE A 409 9.77 13.93 4.43
N CYS A 410 9.65 12.87 5.22
CA CYS A 410 9.04 12.94 6.55
C CYS A 410 9.90 12.20 7.57
N ASN A 411 9.90 12.66 8.83
CA ASN A 411 10.64 11.96 9.86
C ASN A 411 10.04 10.60 10.22
N GLY A 412 8.82 10.25 9.80
CA GLY A 412 8.23 8.94 10.11
C GLY A 412 6.71 8.92 10.16
N ASN A 413 6.19 7.83 10.72
CA ASN A 413 4.75 7.56 10.81
C ASN A 413 4.22 7.69 12.24
N GLU A 414 3.08 8.36 12.38
CA GLU A 414 2.27 8.41 13.60
C GLU A 414 3.05 8.56 14.92
N ASN A 415 4.04 9.44 14.89
CA ASN A 415 4.92 9.64 16.01
C ASN A 415 4.21 10.33 17.17
N GLU A 416 4.57 9.96 18.40
CA GLU A 416 4.07 10.60 19.63
C GLU A 416 5.23 10.98 20.55
N GLY A 417 4.97 11.87 21.51
CA GLY A 417 5.99 12.43 22.39
C GLY A 417 6.32 13.89 22.04
N ASN A 418 7.60 14.25 22.07
CA ASN A 418 8.02 15.64 21.94
C ASN A 418 8.19 16.09 20.47
N PHE A 419 7.15 16.70 19.90
CA PHE A 419 7.17 17.25 18.54
C PHE A 419 8.17 18.39 18.31
N ALA A 420 8.70 19.05 19.36
CA ALA A 420 9.76 20.04 19.17
C ALA A 420 11.06 19.41 18.61
N VAL A 421 11.28 18.12 18.87
CA VAL A 421 12.41 17.36 18.30
C VAL A 421 12.20 17.10 16.82
N LEU A 422 10.98 16.75 16.40
CA LEU A 422 10.67 16.53 14.98
C LEU A 422 10.72 17.85 14.19
N GLU A 423 10.24 18.94 14.78
CA GLU A 423 10.37 20.31 14.25
C GLU A 423 11.85 20.71 14.05
N ASP A 424 12.75 20.38 15.01
CA ASP A 424 14.20 20.59 14.85
C ASP A 424 14.76 19.81 13.67
N LEU A 425 14.40 18.53 13.53
CA LEU A 425 14.83 17.70 12.40
C LEU A 425 14.33 18.25 11.06
N VAL A 426 13.08 18.71 10.98
CA VAL A 426 12.52 19.37 9.78
C VAL A 426 13.34 20.60 9.41
N LYS A 427 13.63 21.50 10.36
CA LYS A 427 14.44 22.70 10.11
C LYS A 427 15.83 22.36 9.61
N LYS A 428 16.45 21.35 10.21
CA LYS A 428 17.78 20.86 9.84
C LYS A 428 17.80 20.27 8.44
N GLY A 429 16.85 19.38 8.11
CA GLY A 429 16.69 18.80 6.78
C GLY A 429 16.52 19.88 5.71
N ARG A 430 15.60 20.83 5.93
CA ARG A 430 15.37 21.97 5.03
C ARG A 430 16.59 22.85 4.81
N THR A 431 17.37 23.09 5.86
CA THR A 431 18.60 23.91 5.78
C THR A 431 19.69 23.17 5.02
N TYR A 432 19.76 21.86 5.20
CA TYR A 432 20.76 21.01 4.57
C TYR A 432 20.48 20.79 3.08
N ASP A 433 19.20 20.56 2.72
CA ASP A 433 18.77 20.33 1.34
C ASP A 433 17.37 20.91 1.08
N ASP A 434 17.27 21.93 0.24
CA ASP A 434 16.04 22.66 -0.09
C ASP A 434 15.32 22.12 -1.34
N ARG A 435 15.75 20.97 -1.88
CA ARG A 435 15.17 20.37 -3.09
C ARG A 435 13.87 19.60 -2.85
N HIS A 436 13.51 19.36 -1.59
CA HIS A 436 12.35 18.55 -1.17
C HIS A 436 11.43 19.34 -0.24
N LEU A 437 10.18 18.89 -0.09
CA LEU A 437 9.29 19.38 0.97
C LEU A 437 9.40 18.48 2.21
N TYR A 438 9.27 19.08 3.39
CA TYR A 438 9.46 18.38 4.66
C TYR A 438 8.21 18.40 5.54
N SER A 439 8.01 17.32 6.30
CA SER A 439 6.98 17.23 7.35
C SER A 439 7.52 16.50 8.58
N ALA A 440 7.07 16.92 9.77
CA ALA A 440 7.52 16.44 11.07
C ALA A 440 7.08 15.00 11.33
N SER A 441 5.84 14.66 10.98
CA SER A 441 5.29 13.31 11.08
C SER A 441 4.16 13.16 10.09
N THR A 442 4.07 11.99 9.47
CA THR A 442 2.82 11.60 8.84
C THR A 442 1.82 11.26 9.94
N ALA A 443 0.63 11.87 9.85
CA ALA A 443 -0.41 11.92 10.87
C ALA A 443 0.05 12.53 12.21
N ARG A 444 -0.91 12.66 13.14
CA ARG A 444 -0.75 13.24 14.49
C ARG A 444 -0.69 14.76 14.51
N THR A 445 0.48 15.38 14.73
CA THR A 445 0.57 16.82 15.03
C THR A 445 1.23 17.57 13.88
N HIS A 446 0.52 18.57 13.36
CA HIS A 446 1.05 19.58 12.43
C HIS A 446 1.96 20.55 13.17
N THR A 447 3.17 20.76 12.66
CA THR A 447 4.19 21.66 13.23
C THR A 447 4.40 22.90 12.37
N ALA A 448 4.97 23.96 12.94
CA ALA A 448 5.10 25.25 12.25
C ALA A 448 6.03 25.20 11.01
N SER A 449 6.98 24.26 10.97
CA SER A 449 7.90 24.12 9.84
C SER A 449 7.44 23.13 8.76
N ASP A 450 6.28 22.49 8.94
CA ASP A 450 5.72 21.59 7.95
C ASP A 450 5.38 22.33 6.66
N GLN A 451 5.75 21.73 5.53
CA GLN A 451 5.45 22.26 4.20
C GLN A 451 4.28 21.53 3.52
N TYR A 452 3.84 20.43 4.12
CA TYR A 452 2.65 19.64 3.78
C TYR A 452 2.23 18.86 5.04
N TYR A 453 0.96 18.43 5.08
CA TYR A 453 0.44 17.70 6.22
C TYR A 453 -0.38 16.50 5.75
N VAL A 454 0.18 15.31 5.93
CA VAL A 454 -0.53 14.05 5.72
C VAL A 454 -1.22 13.69 7.03
N SER A 455 -2.55 13.56 7.06
CA SER A 455 -3.25 13.22 8.31
C SER A 455 -4.64 12.63 8.13
N HIS A 456 -5.14 12.01 9.19
CA HIS A 456 -6.54 11.62 9.32
C HIS A 456 -7.47 12.80 9.61
N VAL A 457 -6.95 13.75 10.40
CA VAL A 457 -7.71 14.87 10.98
C VAL A 457 -6.85 16.13 10.93
N THR A 458 -7.46 17.22 10.51
CA THR A 458 -6.87 18.55 10.54
C THR A 458 -7.46 19.35 11.70
N SER A 459 -6.98 20.57 11.90
CA SER A 459 -7.59 21.53 12.82
C SER A 459 -9.06 21.87 12.48
N LYS A 460 -9.53 21.55 11.27
CA LYS A 460 -10.90 21.79 10.80
C LYS A 460 -11.79 20.54 10.77
N GLY A 461 -11.24 19.35 11.00
CA GLY A 461 -12.01 18.10 11.09
C GLY A 461 -11.40 16.93 10.34
N TRP A 462 -12.15 15.84 10.23
CA TRP A 462 -11.73 14.59 9.58
C TRP A 462 -11.65 14.73 8.06
N ILE A 463 -10.50 14.35 7.48
CA ILE A 463 -10.25 14.38 6.03
C ILE A 463 -10.15 12.99 5.39
N THR A 464 -9.76 11.96 6.15
CA THR A 464 -9.72 10.58 5.62
C THR A 464 -11.11 10.02 5.33
N VAL A 465 -11.20 9.22 4.27
CA VAL A 465 -12.42 8.50 3.86
C VAL A 465 -12.18 6.98 3.92
N TYR A 466 -12.73 6.31 4.92
CA TYR A 466 -12.57 4.85 5.09
C TYR A 466 -13.60 4.00 4.35
N GLU A 467 -14.77 4.56 4.06
CA GLU A 467 -15.89 3.86 3.42
C GLU A 467 -16.74 4.87 2.64
N GLY A 468 -17.44 4.35 1.63
CA GLY A 468 -18.44 5.12 0.89
C GLY A 468 -19.74 5.29 1.68
N ARG A 469 -20.65 6.05 1.10
CA ARG A 469 -22.01 6.28 1.63
C ARG A 469 -23.01 5.95 0.52
N PRO A 470 -24.30 5.67 0.83
CA PRO A 470 -25.33 5.50 -0.18
C PRO A 470 -25.73 6.84 -0.84
N SER A 471 -24.75 7.72 -1.08
CA SER A 471 -24.82 9.07 -1.63
C SER A 471 -23.40 9.50 -2.01
N THR A 472 -23.25 10.20 -3.14
CA THR A 472 -21.99 10.82 -3.56
C THR A 472 -22.00 12.34 -3.41
N ASP A 473 -23.11 12.93 -2.95
CA ASP A 473 -23.25 14.37 -2.79
C ASP A 473 -22.65 14.89 -1.46
N TRP A 474 -21.32 14.78 -1.33
CA TRP A 474 -20.56 15.28 -0.19
C TRP A 474 -19.08 15.45 -0.58
N ASP A 475 -18.25 16.07 0.25
CA ASP A 475 -16.79 16.13 0.08
C ASP A 475 -16.12 16.54 1.41
N ARG A 476 -14.80 16.77 1.41
CA ARG A 476 -14.00 17.19 2.57
C ARG A 476 -13.29 18.53 2.38
N SER A 477 -13.84 19.41 1.53
CA SER A 477 -13.12 20.61 1.09
C SER A 477 -12.96 21.63 2.23
N LYS A 478 -13.92 21.64 3.16
CA LYS A 478 -13.86 22.49 4.36
C LYS A 478 -12.79 21.98 5.34
N GLU A 479 -12.74 20.68 5.59
CA GLU A 479 -11.81 20.06 6.52
C GLU A 479 -10.37 20.10 6.00
N SER A 480 -10.18 20.10 4.67
CA SER A 480 -8.85 20.14 4.05
C SER A 480 -8.26 21.55 3.90
N ASP A 481 -9.06 22.60 4.12
CA ASP A 481 -8.64 24.00 3.95
C ASP A 481 -7.78 24.49 5.12
N ILE A 482 -6.53 24.03 5.23
CA ILE A 482 -5.57 24.50 6.24
C ILE A 482 -4.44 25.33 5.61
N ASP A 483 -3.43 25.68 6.41
CA ASP A 483 -2.30 26.54 6.05
C ASP A 483 -1.25 25.87 5.15
N VAL A 484 -1.35 24.56 4.95
CA VAL A 484 -0.47 23.76 4.09
C VAL A 484 -1.29 22.76 3.26
N PRO A 485 -0.72 22.17 2.19
CA PRO A 485 -1.38 21.09 1.46
C PRO A 485 -1.74 19.92 2.37
N ALA A 486 -3.03 19.64 2.51
CA ALA A 486 -3.55 18.56 3.34
C ALA A 486 -3.77 17.29 2.51
N ILE A 487 -3.13 16.18 2.91
CA ILE A 487 -3.18 14.89 2.22
C ILE A 487 -3.88 13.89 3.13
N ALA A 488 -4.93 13.23 2.64
CA ALA A 488 -5.69 12.25 3.43
C ALA A 488 -4.83 11.00 3.71
N HIS A 489 -4.60 10.73 4.99
CA HIS A 489 -3.77 9.61 5.45
C HIS A 489 -4.53 8.29 5.39
N GLU A 490 -3.87 7.25 4.85
CA GLU A 490 -4.28 5.84 4.89
C GLU A 490 -5.78 5.65 4.64
N THR A 491 -6.27 6.11 3.50
CA THR A 491 -7.68 6.05 3.14
C THR A 491 -8.01 4.68 2.51
N GLY A 492 -9.29 4.27 2.50
CA GLY A 492 -9.71 2.99 1.91
C GLY A 492 -9.19 1.76 2.67
N GLN A 493 -9.66 1.56 3.91
CA GLN A 493 -9.18 0.51 4.82
C GLN A 493 -10.22 -0.59 5.07
N ARG A 494 -10.65 -1.31 4.03
CA ARG A 494 -11.66 -2.36 4.15
C ARG A 494 -11.09 -3.69 3.69
N CYS A 495 -11.13 -4.69 4.57
CA CYS A 495 -10.60 -6.02 4.25
C CYS A 495 -11.63 -6.90 3.57
N MET A 496 -11.13 -7.81 2.75
CA MET A 496 -11.88 -8.85 2.07
C MET A 496 -11.45 -10.24 2.58
N PHE A 497 -12.18 -11.27 2.14
CA PHE A 497 -11.84 -12.66 2.46
C PHE A 497 -10.60 -13.10 1.67
N PRO A 498 -9.66 -13.88 2.26
CA PRO A 498 -8.42 -14.25 1.59
C PRO A 498 -8.63 -15.16 0.36
N ASN A 499 -7.77 -14.99 -0.64
CA ASN A 499 -7.69 -15.89 -1.77
C ASN A 499 -6.68 -17.03 -1.50
N PHE A 500 -7.16 -18.23 -1.18
CA PHE A 500 -6.28 -19.37 -0.89
C PHE A 500 -5.45 -19.86 -2.08
N GLU A 501 -5.80 -19.50 -3.32
CA GLU A 501 -4.96 -19.79 -4.49
C GLU A 501 -3.63 -19.03 -4.47
N GLU A 502 -3.50 -17.97 -3.67
CA GLU A 502 -2.27 -17.20 -3.52
C GLU A 502 -1.15 -18.01 -2.85
N ILE A 503 -1.49 -19.03 -2.04
CA ILE A 503 -0.53 -19.86 -1.29
C ILE A 503 0.59 -20.38 -2.20
N LYS A 504 0.27 -20.76 -3.45
CA LYS A 504 1.23 -21.32 -4.41
C LYS A 504 2.31 -20.33 -4.89
N LYS A 505 2.11 -19.02 -4.70
CA LYS A 505 3.06 -17.97 -5.11
C LYS A 505 4.25 -17.86 -4.15
N TYR A 506 4.06 -18.25 -2.88
CA TYR A 506 5.06 -18.13 -1.82
C TYR A 506 6.11 -19.24 -1.90
N THR A 507 7.00 -19.12 -2.88
CA THR A 507 8.06 -20.11 -3.15
C THR A 507 9.40 -19.78 -2.48
N GLY A 508 9.54 -18.57 -1.96
CA GLY A 508 10.79 -18.03 -1.39
C GLY A 508 10.98 -18.31 0.10
N VAL A 509 11.52 -17.34 0.83
CA VAL A 509 11.89 -17.52 2.25
C VAL A 509 10.71 -17.40 3.22
N LEU A 510 9.62 -16.72 2.82
CA LEU A 510 8.41 -16.59 3.61
C LEU A 510 7.34 -17.58 3.17
N GLU A 511 6.64 -18.16 4.13
CA GLU A 511 5.53 -19.09 3.95
C GLU A 511 4.22 -18.50 4.48
N PRO A 512 3.09 -18.67 3.77
CA PRO A 512 1.78 -18.11 4.11
C PRO A 512 1.02 -19.04 5.06
N ARG A 513 1.66 -19.45 6.16
CA ARG A 513 1.07 -20.44 7.10
C ARG A 513 -0.21 -19.93 7.76
N ASN A 514 -0.38 -18.61 7.87
CA ASN A 514 -1.65 -17.96 8.22
C ASN A 514 -2.79 -18.33 7.26
N PHE A 515 -2.57 -18.29 5.93
CA PHE A 515 -3.59 -18.70 4.95
C PHE A 515 -3.99 -20.16 5.14
N GLU A 516 -3.04 -21.04 5.45
CA GLU A 516 -3.33 -22.46 5.72
C GLU A 516 -4.20 -22.63 6.97
N VAL A 517 -3.90 -21.90 8.04
CA VAL A 517 -4.71 -21.90 9.27
C VAL A 517 -6.14 -21.43 8.97
N PHE A 518 -6.30 -20.34 8.22
CA PHE A 518 -7.62 -19.83 7.85
C PHE A 518 -8.41 -20.83 6.99
N ARG A 519 -7.74 -21.49 6.03
CA ARG A 519 -8.34 -22.52 5.18
C ARG A 519 -8.78 -23.74 6.00
N GLU A 520 -7.98 -24.17 6.97
CA GLU A 520 -8.32 -25.27 7.88
C GLU A 520 -9.53 -24.92 8.74
N ARG A 521 -9.59 -23.72 9.31
CA ARG A 521 -10.75 -23.24 10.10
C ARG A 521 -12.02 -23.17 9.24
N LEU A 522 -11.93 -22.67 8.01
CA LEU A 522 -13.07 -22.67 7.08
C LEU A 522 -13.54 -24.09 6.74
N THR A 523 -12.60 -25.04 6.60
CA THR A 523 -12.91 -26.46 6.36
C THR A 523 -13.63 -27.08 7.56
N GLN A 524 -13.16 -26.80 8.78
CA GLN A 524 -13.80 -27.27 10.02
C GLN A 524 -15.25 -26.78 10.16
N ASN A 525 -15.54 -25.57 9.68
CA ASN A 525 -16.90 -25.02 9.66
C ASN A 525 -17.70 -25.39 8.40
N GLY A 526 -17.22 -26.33 7.57
CA GLY A 526 -17.96 -26.89 6.44
C GLY A 526 -18.12 -25.98 5.22
N MET A 527 -17.37 -24.88 5.15
CA MET A 527 -17.56 -23.82 4.13
C MET A 527 -16.42 -23.70 3.12
N LEU A 528 -15.50 -24.66 3.05
CA LEU A 528 -14.38 -24.60 2.11
C LEU A 528 -14.83 -24.47 0.65
N HIS A 529 -15.96 -25.08 0.28
CA HIS A 529 -16.54 -25.00 -1.05
C HIS A 529 -16.99 -23.58 -1.45
N GLN A 530 -17.23 -22.68 -0.48
CA GLN A 530 -17.64 -21.29 -0.69
C GLN A 530 -16.44 -20.31 -0.66
N ALA A 531 -15.20 -20.80 -0.54
CA ALA A 531 -14.03 -19.93 -0.35
C ALA A 531 -13.84 -18.93 -1.49
N ASP A 532 -13.95 -19.36 -2.75
CA ASP A 532 -13.85 -18.44 -3.91
C ASP A 532 -15.06 -17.49 -3.93
N ASP A 533 -16.27 -17.97 -3.66
CA ASP A 533 -17.47 -17.12 -3.58
C ASP A 533 -17.32 -16.00 -2.54
N PHE A 534 -16.76 -16.30 -1.36
CA PHE A 534 -16.50 -15.31 -0.32
C PHE A 534 -15.44 -14.31 -0.76
N PHE A 535 -14.34 -14.78 -1.35
CA PHE A 535 -13.30 -13.91 -1.91
C PHE A 535 -13.86 -12.99 -3.01
N ARG A 536 -14.65 -13.52 -3.94
CA ARG A 536 -15.25 -12.75 -5.04
C ARG A 536 -16.26 -11.73 -4.54
N ALA A 537 -17.15 -12.12 -3.62
CA ALA A 537 -18.16 -11.23 -3.09
C ALA A 537 -17.56 -10.07 -2.29
N THR A 538 -16.67 -10.38 -1.34
CA THR A 538 -15.97 -9.36 -0.54
C THR A 538 -15.01 -8.50 -1.37
N GLY A 539 -14.36 -9.09 -2.37
CA GLY A 539 -13.49 -8.38 -3.30
C GLY A 539 -14.25 -7.40 -4.21
N LYS A 540 -15.39 -7.80 -4.78
CA LYS A 540 -16.25 -6.89 -5.56
C LYS A 540 -16.82 -5.76 -4.70
N HIS A 541 -17.22 -6.07 -3.47
CA HIS A 541 -17.64 -5.05 -2.51
C HIS A 541 -16.51 -4.06 -2.17
N THR A 542 -15.27 -4.55 -2.01
CA THR A 542 -14.10 -3.68 -1.79
C THR A 542 -13.84 -2.78 -2.99
N VAL A 543 -13.96 -3.28 -4.22
CA VAL A 543 -13.87 -2.45 -5.45
C VAL A 543 -14.92 -1.35 -5.45
N LEU A 544 -16.17 -1.66 -5.07
CA LEU A 544 -17.24 -0.68 -4.92
C LEU A 544 -16.88 0.39 -3.87
N GLN A 545 -16.37 -0.02 -2.71
CA GLN A 545 -15.93 0.91 -1.67
C GLN A 545 -14.78 1.80 -2.13
N TYR A 546 -13.80 1.25 -2.85
CA TYR A 546 -12.65 2.00 -3.37
C TYR A 546 -13.05 3.05 -4.40
N LYS A 547 -13.96 2.72 -5.32
CA LYS A 547 -14.52 3.72 -6.25
C LYS A 547 -15.06 4.93 -5.48
N GLU A 548 -15.75 4.70 -4.38
CA GLU A 548 -16.50 5.72 -3.65
C GLU A 548 -15.61 6.53 -2.72
N VAL A 549 -14.60 5.88 -2.13
CA VAL A 549 -13.48 6.53 -1.43
C VAL A 549 -12.73 7.44 -2.40
N ASN A 550 -12.29 6.91 -3.55
CA ASN A 550 -11.53 7.64 -4.55
C ASN A 550 -12.30 8.86 -5.04
N GLU A 551 -13.53 8.69 -5.53
CA GLU A 551 -14.33 9.80 -6.07
C GLU A 551 -14.60 10.88 -5.03
N SER A 552 -14.74 10.51 -3.75
CA SER A 552 -14.98 11.49 -2.68
C SER A 552 -13.76 12.32 -2.35
N LEU A 553 -12.58 11.72 -2.44
CA LEU A 553 -11.30 12.42 -2.30
C LEU A 553 -11.03 13.30 -3.54
N LEU A 554 -11.31 12.80 -4.75
CA LEU A 554 -11.16 13.59 -5.98
C LEU A 554 -12.15 14.75 -6.08
N ARG A 555 -13.36 14.64 -5.51
CA ARG A 555 -14.32 15.75 -5.37
C ARG A 555 -13.82 16.85 -4.42
N THR A 556 -12.86 16.54 -3.55
CA THR A 556 -12.38 17.45 -2.49
C THR A 556 -11.37 18.45 -3.04
N ARG A 557 -11.86 19.57 -3.59
CA ARG A 557 -11.06 20.59 -4.30
C ARG A 557 -9.87 21.16 -3.49
N ASN A 558 -10.01 21.25 -2.17
CA ASN A 558 -8.98 21.83 -1.28
C ASN A 558 -8.02 20.79 -0.68
N SER A 559 -8.08 19.53 -1.10
CA SER A 559 -7.15 18.49 -0.65
C SER A 559 -5.96 18.39 -1.59
N GLY A 560 -4.74 18.34 -1.04
CA GLY A 560 -3.51 18.14 -1.80
C GLY A 560 -3.31 16.70 -2.30
N GLY A 561 -4.19 15.77 -1.91
CA GLY A 561 -4.12 14.39 -2.32
C GLY A 561 -4.60 13.39 -1.27
N PHE A 562 -4.34 12.13 -1.54
CA PHE A 562 -4.57 11.05 -0.61
C PHE A 562 -3.48 9.98 -0.73
N GLN A 563 -3.38 9.17 0.31
CA GLN A 563 -2.56 7.97 0.34
C GLN A 563 -3.47 6.81 0.72
N LEU A 564 -3.72 5.88 -0.21
CA LEU A 564 -4.40 4.62 0.13
C LEU A 564 -3.52 3.83 1.08
N LEU A 565 -4.13 3.21 2.08
CA LEU A 565 -3.39 2.31 2.96
C LEU A 565 -2.83 1.10 2.21
N GLY A 566 -3.51 0.60 1.18
CA GLY A 566 -2.95 -0.40 0.28
C GLY A 566 -3.69 -0.49 -1.04
N LEU A 567 -2.95 -0.43 -2.15
CA LEU A 567 -3.42 -0.97 -3.43
C LEU A 567 -3.14 -2.48 -3.52
N ALA A 568 -2.03 -2.90 -2.89
CA ALA A 568 -1.63 -4.28 -2.65
C ALA A 568 -1.95 -4.71 -1.21
N ASP A 569 -2.07 -6.01 -0.99
CA ASP A 569 -2.25 -6.58 0.34
C ASP A 569 -1.06 -6.33 1.26
N PHE A 570 -1.38 -6.18 2.54
CA PHE A 570 -0.40 -5.95 3.58
C PHE A 570 -0.32 -7.16 4.51
N PRO A 571 0.73 -8.01 4.42
CA PRO A 571 0.83 -9.24 5.19
C PRO A 571 1.12 -9.01 6.68
N GLY A 572 1.62 -7.83 7.07
CA GLY A 572 1.92 -7.52 8.47
C GLY A 572 0.67 -7.22 9.32
N GLN A 573 0.88 -7.01 10.62
CA GLN A 573 -0.14 -6.57 11.60
C GLN A 573 -1.48 -7.33 11.54
N GLY A 574 -1.49 -8.64 11.32
CA GLY A 574 -2.75 -9.39 11.20
C GLY A 574 -3.15 -9.78 9.78
N SER A 575 -2.26 -9.59 8.80
CA SER A 575 -2.51 -9.89 7.38
C SER A 575 -3.78 -9.22 6.84
N ALA A 576 -3.65 -7.94 6.52
CA ALA A 576 -4.71 -7.11 5.99
C ALA A 576 -4.92 -7.34 4.49
N PHE A 577 -5.96 -8.09 4.15
CA PHE A 577 -6.40 -8.32 2.77
C PHE A 577 -7.23 -7.15 2.24
N VAL A 578 -6.63 -5.97 2.11
CA VAL A 578 -7.33 -4.75 1.65
C VAL A 578 -7.09 -4.44 0.18
N GLY A 579 -6.02 -4.97 -0.41
CA GLY A 579 -5.59 -4.62 -1.74
C GLY A 579 -6.47 -5.25 -2.81
N ILE A 580 -6.67 -4.54 -3.91
CA ILE A 580 -7.17 -5.15 -5.16
C ILE A 580 -6.06 -5.89 -5.92
N LEU A 581 -4.81 -5.67 -5.49
CA LEU A 581 -3.63 -6.45 -5.85
C LEU A 581 -3.20 -7.30 -4.66
N ASP A 582 -2.53 -8.41 -4.91
CA ASP A 582 -1.93 -9.24 -3.87
C ASP A 582 -0.58 -8.68 -3.38
N ALA A 583 0.06 -9.37 -2.44
CA ALA A 583 1.35 -8.97 -1.86
C ALA A 583 2.52 -8.98 -2.88
N PHE A 584 2.30 -9.47 -4.10
CA PHE A 584 3.27 -9.47 -5.21
C PHE A 584 3.02 -8.35 -6.22
N TRP A 585 2.03 -7.48 -5.96
CA TRP A 585 1.52 -6.45 -6.88
C TRP A 585 0.87 -7.03 -8.15
N GLU A 586 0.33 -8.25 -8.06
CA GLU A 586 -0.38 -8.89 -9.16
C GLU A 586 -1.91 -8.75 -8.99
N SER A 587 -2.63 -8.71 -10.11
CA SER A 587 -4.08 -8.57 -10.07
C SER A 587 -4.75 -9.77 -9.44
N LYS A 588 -5.67 -9.51 -8.50
CA LYS A 588 -6.59 -10.50 -7.94
C LYS A 588 -7.75 -10.87 -8.87
N GLY A 589 -7.84 -10.25 -10.05
CA GLY A 589 -8.94 -10.45 -10.99
C GLY A 589 -10.28 -9.87 -10.52
N LEU A 590 -10.25 -8.91 -9.58
CA LEU A 590 -11.45 -8.25 -9.04
C LEU A 590 -11.87 -7.04 -9.90
N VAL A 591 -10.89 -6.30 -10.42
CA VAL A 591 -11.07 -5.13 -11.29
C VAL A 591 -9.84 -4.94 -12.19
N THR A 592 -10.07 -4.60 -13.44
CA THR A 592 -9.01 -4.24 -14.41
C THR A 592 -8.49 -2.82 -14.15
N PRO A 593 -7.22 -2.50 -14.48
CA PRO A 593 -6.69 -1.15 -14.35
C PRO A 593 -7.57 -0.09 -15.03
N GLU A 594 -8.05 -0.35 -16.25
CA GLU A 594 -8.87 0.58 -17.04
C GLU A 594 -10.16 0.96 -16.31
N LYS A 595 -10.83 -0.05 -15.73
CA LYS A 595 -12.06 0.15 -14.96
C LYS A 595 -11.81 0.88 -13.64
N PHE A 596 -10.72 0.58 -12.95
CA PHE A 596 -10.36 1.29 -11.72
C PHE A 596 -10.09 2.77 -11.98
N ARG A 597 -9.44 3.08 -13.11
CA ARG A 597 -9.12 4.45 -13.55
C ARG A 597 -10.34 5.33 -13.78
N GLU A 598 -11.52 4.75 -14.04
CA GLU A 598 -12.76 5.52 -14.11
C GLU A 598 -13.04 6.28 -12.80
N SER A 599 -12.50 5.81 -11.66
CA SER A 599 -12.62 6.45 -10.35
C SER A 599 -11.32 7.08 -9.83
N CYS A 600 -10.16 6.74 -10.41
CA CYS A 600 -8.85 7.22 -9.99
C CYS A 600 -7.90 7.37 -11.18
N ALA A 601 -7.82 8.57 -11.73
CA ALA A 601 -6.94 8.91 -12.85
C ALA A 601 -6.61 10.40 -12.82
N PRO A 602 -5.68 10.90 -13.66
CA PRO A 602 -5.43 12.35 -13.79
C PRO A 602 -6.68 13.17 -14.16
N THR A 603 -7.66 12.54 -14.80
CA THR A 603 -8.96 13.16 -15.11
C THR A 603 -10.06 12.14 -14.87
N VAL A 604 -11.10 12.53 -14.12
CA VAL A 604 -12.21 11.65 -13.72
C VAL A 604 -13.53 12.43 -13.79
N LEU A 605 -14.54 11.84 -14.41
CA LEU A 605 -15.92 12.31 -14.34
C LEU A 605 -16.51 11.94 -12.97
N LEU A 606 -17.17 12.89 -12.33
CA LEU A 606 -17.76 12.72 -11.00
C LEU A 606 -19.26 13.04 -11.09
N ALA A 607 -20.07 12.30 -10.33
CA ALA A 607 -21.50 12.53 -10.22
C ALA A 607 -21.87 12.72 -8.74
N ARG A 608 -22.66 13.75 -8.44
CA ARG A 608 -23.29 13.94 -7.13
C ARG A 608 -24.72 13.43 -7.18
N LEU A 609 -24.92 12.29 -6.53
CA LEU A 609 -26.18 11.60 -6.36
C LEU A 609 -26.61 11.76 -4.90
N PRO A 610 -27.80 12.29 -4.63
CA PRO A 610 -28.25 12.50 -3.26
C PRO A 610 -28.51 11.18 -2.53
N LYS A 611 -28.91 10.13 -3.27
CA LYS A 611 -29.21 8.79 -2.77
C LYS A 611 -29.03 7.73 -3.87
N ARG A 612 -29.09 6.45 -3.50
CA ARG A 612 -28.95 5.30 -4.42
C ARG A 612 -30.24 4.55 -4.74
N THR A 613 -31.27 4.70 -3.91
CA THR A 613 -32.57 4.05 -4.08
C THR A 613 -33.66 5.08 -4.33
N PHE A 614 -34.50 4.81 -5.33
CA PHE A 614 -35.54 5.72 -5.80
C PHE A 614 -36.88 5.00 -5.97
N ARG A 615 -37.99 5.73 -5.81
CA ARG A 615 -39.30 5.30 -6.29
C ARG A 615 -39.42 5.64 -7.78
N ALA A 616 -40.16 4.84 -8.55
CA ALA A 616 -40.42 5.14 -9.96
C ALA A 616 -41.03 6.54 -10.16
N GLY A 617 -41.85 7.07 -9.22
CA GLY A 617 -42.38 8.44 -9.34
C GLY A 617 -41.40 9.58 -9.04
N GLU A 618 -40.15 9.29 -8.67
CA GLU A 618 -39.17 10.33 -8.29
C GLU A 618 -38.35 10.84 -9.47
N LYS A 619 -37.68 11.98 -9.24
CA LYS A 619 -36.71 12.55 -10.16
C LYS A 619 -35.29 12.19 -9.72
N LEU A 620 -34.49 11.77 -10.68
CA LEU A 620 -33.05 11.66 -10.53
C LEU A 620 -32.42 13.02 -10.89
N ASP A 621 -31.90 13.74 -9.88
CA ASP A 621 -31.15 14.99 -10.03
C ASP A 621 -29.67 14.70 -9.78
N VAL A 622 -28.84 14.89 -10.80
CA VAL A 622 -27.40 14.58 -10.77
C VAL A 622 -26.61 15.81 -11.16
N LEU A 623 -25.77 16.32 -10.24
CA LEU A 623 -24.75 17.31 -10.61
C LEU A 623 -23.51 16.58 -11.13
N MET A 624 -23.16 16.84 -12.39
CA MET A 624 -21.97 16.30 -13.03
C MET A 624 -20.80 17.25 -12.81
N GLU A 625 -19.66 16.69 -12.45
CA GLU A 625 -18.40 17.39 -12.17
C GLU A 625 -17.24 16.68 -12.87
N LEU A 626 -16.11 17.39 -12.97
CA LEU A 626 -14.88 16.89 -13.56
C LEU A 626 -13.73 17.21 -12.63
N TYR A 627 -13.07 16.17 -12.11
CA TYR A 627 -11.73 16.29 -11.55
C TYR A 627 -10.72 16.27 -12.70
N HIS A 628 -9.85 17.29 -12.77
CA HIS A 628 -8.87 17.39 -13.84
C HIS A 628 -7.53 17.94 -13.34
N TYR A 629 -6.57 17.04 -13.15
CA TYR A 629 -5.17 17.31 -12.80
C TYR A 629 -4.19 16.77 -13.86
N GLY A 630 -4.69 16.54 -15.08
CA GLY A 630 -3.86 16.30 -16.28
C GLY A 630 -2.97 17.48 -16.64
N ASN A 631 -2.14 17.34 -17.67
CA ASN A 631 -1.20 18.38 -18.11
C ASN A 631 -1.69 19.24 -19.29
N ARG A 632 -2.91 19.01 -19.79
CA ARG A 632 -3.49 19.71 -20.93
C ARG A 632 -4.92 20.05 -20.63
N GLU A 633 -5.35 21.22 -21.07
CA GLU A 633 -6.76 21.64 -21.04
C GLU A 633 -7.70 20.61 -21.69
N ILE A 634 -8.92 20.54 -21.16
CA ILE A 634 -10.03 19.90 -21.86
C ILE A 634 -10.76 20.98 -22.65
N LYS A 635 -10.84 20.77 -23.96
CA LYS A 635 -11.50 21.70 -24.87
C LYS A 635 -13.01 21.70 -24.63
N LYS A 636 -13.65 22.82 -25.01
CA LYS A 636 -15.12 22.91 -25.06
C LYS A 636 -15.68 21.76 -25.91
N GLY A 637 -16.68 21.06 -25.41
CA GLY A 637 -17.26 19.90 -26.09
C GLY A 637 -18.66 19.53 -25.58
N GLU A 638 -19.03 18.28 -25.80
CA GLU A 638 -20.26 17.69 -25.29
C GLU A 638 -19.91 16.47 -24.45
N MET A 639 -20.48 16.37 -23.25
CA MET A 639 -20.49 15.14 -22.47
C MET A 639 -21.77 14.39 -22.78
N PHE A 640 -21.65 13.16 -23.27
CA PHE A 640 -22.77 12.27 -23.52
C PHE A 640 -23.09 11.48 -22.27
N TRP A 641 -24.36 11.18 -22.06
CA TRP A 641 -24.78 10.30 -20.99
C TRP A 641 -25.95 9.42 -21.40
N THR A 642 -26.01 8.23 -20.80
CA THR A 642 -27.10 7.26 -20.97
C THR A 642 -27.47 6.71 -19.60
N LEU A 643 -28.76 6.55 -19.34
CA LEU A 643 -29.28 5.76 -18.23
C LEU A 643 -29.74 4.41 -18.80
N VAL A 644 -29.07 3.34 -18.41
CA VAL A 644 -29.26 2.00 -18.98
C VAL A 644 -29.83 1.07 -17.93
N ASN A 645 -30.77 0.19 -18.29
CA ASN A 645 -31.33 -0.78 -17.35
C ASN A 645 -30.50 -2.07 -17.24
N SER A 646 -30.87 -2.97 -16.32
CA SER A 646 -30.17 -4.25 -16.10
C SER A 646 -30.08 -5.17 -17.32
N LYS A 647 -30.96 -4.99 -18.31
CA LYS A 647 -30.98 -5.73 -19.58
C LYS A 647 -30.11 -5.09 -20.67
N GLY A 648 -29.48 -3.95 -20.39
CA GLY A 648 -28.68 -3.20 -21.36
C GLY A 648 -29.48 -2.27 -22.27
N ASN A 649 -30.79 -2.09 -22.03
CA ASN A 649 -31.62 -1.17 -22.81
C ASN A 649 -31.44 0.26 -22.31
N ILE A 650 -31.32 1.21 -23.23
CA ILE A 650 -31.26 2.64 -22.91
C ILE A 650 -32.67 3.11 -22.50
N PHE A 651 -32.76 3.64 -21.29
CA PHE A 651 -33.98 4.20 -20.71
C PHE A 651 -34.08 5.70 -21.01
N HIS A 652 -32.98 6.43 -20.81
CA HIS A 652 -32.83 7.82 -21.25
C HIS A 652 -31.41 8.07 -21.76
N GLU A 653 -31.25 9.07 -22.61
CA GLU A 653 -29.94 9.56 -23.04
C GLU A 653 -29.98 11.06 -23.26
N GLY A 654 -28.81 11.69 -23.26
CA GLY A 654 -28.71 13.10 -23.51
C GLY A 654 -27.27 13.60 -23.57
N LYS A 655 -27.14 14.91 -23.62
CA LYS A 655 -25.85 15.60 -23.69
C LYS A 655 -25.82 16.86 -22.85
N LEU A 656 -24.67 17.16 -22.27
CA LEU A 656 -24.37 18.44 -21.61
C LEU A 656 -23.28 19.17 -22.39
N HIS A 657 -23.50 20.44 -22.69
CA HIS A 657 -22.47 21.28 -23.29
C HIS A 657 -21.46 21.66 -22.21
N THR A 658 -20.20 21.27 -22.40
CA THR A 658 -19.13 21.55 -21.43
C THR A 658 -18.32 22.77 -21.86
N LYS A 659 -17.93 23.58 -20.88
CA LYS A 659 -16.97 24.68 -21.09
C LYS A 659 -15.55 24.13 -21.18
N ARG A 660 -14.61 24.98 -21.62
CA ARG A 660 -13.18 24.70 -21.49
C ARG A 660 -12.84 24.53 -20.01
N VAL A 661 -12.09 23.48 -19.67
CA VAL A 661 -11.64 23.20 -18.30
C VAL A 661 -10.12 23.22 -18.26
N GLU A 662 -9.57 24.07 -17.41
CA GLU A 662 -8.13 24.18 -17.19
C GLU A 662 -7.64 23.06 -16.25
N PRO A 663 -6.38 22.63 -16.38
CA PRO A 663 -5.73 21.76 -15.41
C PRO A 663 -5.80 22.26 -13.97
N ALA A 664 -5.64 21.31 -13.04
CA ALA A 664 -5.63 21.51 -11.59
C ALA A 664 -6.93 22.09 -11.02
N THR A 665 -8.06 21.47 -11.36
CA THR A 665 -9.37 21.91 -10.89
C THR A 665 -10.36 20.76 -10.69
N VAL A 666 -11.44 21.07 -9.98
CA VAL A 666 -12.65 20.23 -9.85
C VAL A 666 -13.85 21.08 -10.25
N ASP A 667 -14.31 21.02 -11.50
CA ASP A 667 -15.29 21.97 -12.06
C ASP A 667 -16.63 21.31 -12.38
N SER A 668 -17.71 22.08 -12.38
CA SER A 668 -19.05 21.59 -12.73
C SER A 668 -19.22 21.51 -14.25
N LEU A 669 -19.82 20.41 -14.71
CA LEU A 669 -20.18 20.15 -16.10
C LEU A 669 -21.67 20.41 -16.39
N GLY A 670 -22.49 20.57 -15.35
CA GLY A 670 -23.93 20.81 -15.45
C GLY A 670 -24.76 19.74 -14.74
N ARG A 671 -26.09 19.84 -14.86
CA ARG A 671 -27.05 18.95 -14.19
C ARG A 671 -27.81 18.08 -15.16
N ILE A 672 -28.03 16.83 -14.77
CA ILE A 672 -28.91 15.89 -15.45
C ILE A 672 -30.16 15.72 -14.58
N MET A 673 -31.34 15.90 -15.17
CA MET A 673 -32.62 15.68 -14.51
C MET A 673 -33.44 14.67 -15.31
N ILE A 674 -33.81 13.55 -14.68
CA ILE A 674 -34.53 12.45 -15.32
C ILE A 674 -35.75 12.08 -14.47
N GLU A 675 -36.91 11.96 -15.11
CA GLU A 675 -38.12 11.42 -14.48
C GLU A 675 -38.07 9.89 -14.52
N LEU A 676 -38.26 9.21 -13.39
CA LEU A 676 -38.17 7.74 -13.34
C LEU A 676 -39.53 7.04 -13.57
N GLY A 677 -40.57 7.80 -13.95
CA GLY A 677 -41.98 7.37 -13.95
C GLY A 677 -42.32 6.24 -14.92
N GLU A 678 -41.42 5.96 -15.86
CA GLU A 678 -41.54 4.89 -16.85
C GLU A 678 -41.11 3.51 -16.28
N VAL A 679 -40.45 3.46 -15.12
CA VAL A 679 -40.05 2.19 -14.49
C VAL A 679 -41.27 1.46 -13.94
N ARG A 680 -41.57 0.27 -14.50
CA ARG A 680 -42.77 -0.53 -14.16
C ARG A 680 -42.49 -1.73 -13.26
N SER A 681 -41.24 -2.18 -13.21
CA SER A 681 -40.77 -3.30 -12.37
C SER A 681 -39.50 -2.88 -11.63
N PRO A 682 -39.18 -3.49 -10.49
CA PRO A 682 -37.91 -3.27 -9.80
C PRO A 682 -36.74 -3.43 -10.77
N ASP A 683 -35.84 -2.44 -10.84
CA ASP A 683 -34.70 -2.49 -11.77
C ASP A 683 -33.45 -1.79 -11.21
N LYS A 684 -32.28 -2.25 -11.65
CA LYS A 684 -30.99 -1.56 -11.50
C LYS A 684 -30.77 -0.71 -12.74
N LEU A 685 -30.63 0.60 -12.57
CA LEU A 685 -30.28 1.52 -13.64
C LEU A 685 -28.85 2.05 -13.45
N THR A 686 -28.08 2.08 -14.52
CA THR A 686 -26.70 2.56 -14.54
C THR A 686 -26.63 3.86 -15.33
N LEU A 687 -26.28 4.96 -14.67
CA LEU A 687 -25.93 6.21 -15.35
C LEU A 687 -24.50 6.08 -15.87
N ARG A 688 -24.32 6.14 -17.19
CA ARG A 688 -23.01 6.18 -17.85
C ARG A 688 -22.79 7.56 -18.44
N ALA A 689 -21.58 8.10 -18.26
CA ALA A 689 -21.18 9.37 -18.85
C ALA A 689 -19.84 9.26 -19.58
N GLU A 690 -19.70 9.99 -20.68
CA GLU A 690 -18.48 10.04 -21.48
C GLU A 690 -18.17 11.46 -21.95
N LEU A 691 -16.92 11.90 -21.77
CA LEU A 691 -16.39 13.17 -22.26
C LEU A 691 -14.96 12.96 -22.75
N ASP A 692 -14.69 13.18 -24.04
CA ASP A 692 -13.34 13.08 -24.62
C ASP A 692 -12.63 11.74 -24.29
N GLY A 693 -13.37 10.63 -24.36
CA GLY A 693 -12.89 9.29 -24.03
C GLY A 693 -12.77 8.99 -22.53
N ILE A 694 -12.98 9.97 -21.65
CA ILE A 694 -13.07 9.78 -20.20
C ILE A 694 -14.48 9.26 -19.88
N LYS A 695 -14.55 8.13 -19.19
CA LYS A 695 -15.81 7.43 -18.89
C LYS A 695 -15.94 7.19 -17.40
N ASN A 696 -17.17 7.20 -16.91
CA ASN A 696 -17.49 6.70 -15.58
C ASN A 696 -18.98 6.31 -15.52
N GLU A 697 -19.34 5.50 -14.53
CA GLU A 697 -20.72 5.07 -14.33
C GLU A 697 -21.13 4.95 -12.85
N TRP A 698 -22.43 5.06 -12.61
CA TRP A 698 -23.02 5.00 -11.28
C TRP A 698 -24.35 4.26 -11.29
N ASP A 699 -24.46 3.24 -10.43
CA ASP A 699 -25.69 2.47 -10.27
C ASP A 699 -26.66 3.12 -9.28
N ILE A 700 -27.94 3.02 -9.62
CA ILE A 700 -29.10 3.32 -8.79
C ILE A 700 -30.13 2.20 -8.90
N TRP A 701 -30.99 2.09 -7.90
CA TRP A 701 -32.10 1.12 -7.88
C TRP A 701 -33.41 1.86 -7.86
N VAL A 702 -34.31 1.47 -8.76
CA VAL A 702 -35.63 2.10 -8.90
C VAL A 702 -36.69 1.06 -8.64
N TYR A 703 -37.55 1.36 -7.67
CA TYR A 703 -38.62 0.47 -7.23
C TYR A 703 -39.98 1.11 -7.56
N PRO A 704 -40.91 0.38 -8.20
CA PRO A 704 -42.27 0.86 -8.35
C PRO A 704 -42.95 0.96 -6.98
N GLU A 705 -44.08 1.67 -6.93
CA GLU A 705 -44.92 1.66 -5.75
C GLU A 705 -45.41 0.23 -5.46
N GLN A 706 -45.11 -0.27 -4.27
CA GLN A 706 -45.50 -1.62 -3.88
C GLN A 706 -47.02 -1.66 -3.73
N LYS A 707 -47.69 -2.47 -4.54
CA LYS A 707 -49.04 -2.94 -4.19
C LYS A 707 -48.90 -3.89 -3.01
N GLU A 708 -49.83 -3.85 -2.05
CA GLU A 708 -49.85 -4.86 -0.98
C GLU A 708 -49.83 -6.26 -1.62
N VAL A 709 -48.78 -7.02 -1.34
CA VAL A 709 -48.71 -8.44 -1.72
C VAL A 709 -49.66 -9.16 -0.78
N SER A 710 -50.69 -9.80 -1.33
CA SER A 710 -51.61 -10.62 -0.54
C SER A 710 -50.82 -11.70 0.20
N ASP A 711 -51.15 -11.92 1.47
CA ASP A 711 -50.58 -13.02 2.27
C ASP A 711 -51.28 -14.36 1.94
N ASP A 712 -51.84 -14.50 0.73
CA ASP A 712 -52.46 -15.75 0.27
C ASP A 712 -51.39 -16.80 -0.05
N GLY A 713 -51.56 -18.02 0.46
CA GLY A 713 -50.67 -19.16 0.17
C GLY A 713 -49.46 -19.32 1.11
N PHE A 714 -49.35 -18.48 2.15
CA PHE A 714 -48.37 -18.64 3.24
C PHE A 714 -48.83 -17.92 4.51
N VAL A 715 -48.16 -18.17 5.64
CA VAL A 715 -48.38 -17.44 6.89
C VAL A 715 -47.11 -16.64 7.23
N CYS A 716 -47.26 -15.31 7.36
CA CYS A 716 -46.21 -14.44 7.86
C CYS A 716 -46.28 -14.33 9.39
N THR A 717 -45.18 -14.60 10.10
CA THR A 717 -45.10 -14.50 11.56
C THR A 717 -43.77 -13.90 12.00
N ASP A 718 -43.75 -13.31 13.19
CA ASP A 718 -42.56 -12.73 13.80
C ASP A 718 -41.98 -13.56 14.96
N SER A 719 -42.56 -14.73 15.22
CA SER A 719 -42.21 -15.56 16.36
C SER A 719 -42.17 -17.05 16.02
N TRP A 720 -41.11 -17.70 16.52
CA TRP A 720 -40.97 -19.15 16.52
C TRP A 720 -41.61 -19.71 17.80
N ASN A 721 -42.80 -20.29 17.70
CA ASN A 721 -43.60 -20.77 18.82
C ASN A 721 -44.43 -22.01 18.43
N GLU A 722 -45.17 -22.59 19.38
CA GLU A 722 -45.99 -23.79 19.15
C GLU A 722 -47.09 -23.60 18.09
N GLN A 723 -47.58 -22.38 17.86
CA GLN A 723 -48.52 -22.10 16.76
C GLN A 723 -47.82 -22.22 15.41
N THR A 724 -46.63 -21.61 15.27
CA THR A 724 -45.82 -21.72 14.05
C THR A 724 -45.48 -23.17 13.74
N LYS A 725 -45.15 -23.98 14.75
CA LYS A 725 -44.85 -25.42 14.59
C LYS A 725 -46.06 -26.21 14.11
N ARG A 726 -47.26 -25.94 14.64
CA ARG A 726 -48.52 -26.59 14.22
C ARG A 726 -48.84 -26.32 12.76
N LEU A 727 -48.69 -25.08 12.30
CA LEU A 727 -48.92 -24.72 10.90
C LEU A 727 -47.96 -25.47 9.97
N LEU A 728 -46.69 -25.65 10.38
CA LEU A 728 -45.74 -26.49 9.64
C LEU A 728 -46.14 -27.97 9.61
N ASP A 729 -46.75 -28.51 10.68
CA ASP A 729 -47.27 -29.89 10.69
C ASP A 729 -48.53 -30.07 9.82
N GLU A 730 -49.27 -28.99 9.58
CA GLU A 730 -50.41 -28.88 8.66
C GLU A 730 -49.98 -28.75 7.19
N GLY A 731 -48.69 -28.50 6.93
CA GLY A 731 -48.13 -28.40 5.58
C GLY A 731 -48.05 -26.98 5.04
N GLU A 732 -48.25 -25.97 5.88
CA GLU A 732 -48.25 -24.57 5.47
C GLU A 732 -46.86 -24.06 5.09
N ASN A 733 -46.85 -23.03 4.24
CA ASN A 733 -45.66 -22.23 3.96
C ASN A 733 -45.54 -21.13 5.00
N ILE A 734 -44.40 -20.99 5.67
CA ILE A 734 -44.16 -20.00 6.72
C ILE A 734 -43.08 -19.02 6.29
N LEU A 735 -43.39 -17.73 6.34
CA LEU A 735 -42.39 -16.66 6.35
C LEU A 735 -42.18 -16.18 7.79
N LEU A 736 -41.03 -16.48 8.37
CA LEU A 736 -40.63 -16.03 9.70
C LEU A 736 -39.71 -14.82 9.60
N VAL A 737 -40.16 -13.67 10.12
CA VAL A 737 -39.40 -12.42 10.21
C VAL A 737 -39.19 -12.09 11.69
N PRO A 738 -38.20 -12.72 12.35
CA PRO A 738 -38.14 -12.72 13.80
C PRO A 738 -37.80 -11.34 14.34
N LYS A 739 -38.55 -10.88 15.36
CA LYS A 739 -38.22 -9.65 16.11
C LYS A 739 -36.85 -9.73 16.80
N VAL A 740 -36.50 -10.92 17.29
CA VAL A 740 -35.24 -11.22 17.95
C VAL A 740 -34.78 -12.60 17.47
N CYS A 741 -33.53 -12.71 17.05
CA CYS A 741 -32.87 -13.97 16.78
C CYS A 741 -31.46 -13.95 17.36
N LYS A 742 -30.93 -15.14 17.69
CA LYS A 742 -29.55 -15.27 18.17
C LYS A 742 -28.61 -15.03 16.98
N GLY A 743 -27.68 -14.08 17.13
CA GLY A 743 -26.75 -13.75 16.06
C GLY A 743 -25.97 -12.48 16.32
N ARG A 744 -25.34 -11.96 15.27
CA ARG A 744 -24.56 -10.71 15.29
C ARG A 744 -25.25 -9.66 14.45
N LYS A 745 -25.16 -8.39 14.85
CA LYS A 745 -25.63 -7.30 14.01
C LYS A 745 -24.83 -7.29 12.70
N ALA A 746 -25.52 -7.36 11.56
CA ALA A 746 -24.89 -7.22 10.26
C ALA A 746 -24.47 -5.76 10.01
N ARG A 747 -23.55 -5.55 9.06
CA ARG A 747 -23.14 -4.24 8.59
C ARG A 747 -22.89 -4.27 7.10
N PHE A 748 -23.21 -3.17 6.44
CA PHE A 748 -22.87 -3.01 5.03
C PHE A 748 -21.36 -2.89 4.82
N ALA A 749 -20.70 -2.03 5.59
CA ALA A 749 -19.25 -1.89 5.44
C ALA A 749 -18.52 -3.11 6.00
N SER A 750 -17.59 -3.65 5.20
CA SER A 750 -16.66 -4.69 5.63
C SER A 750 -15.81 -4.23 6.81
N HIS A 751 -15.28 -5.21 7.55
CA HIS A 751 -14.41 -4.98 8.68
C HIS A 751 -13.22 -4.06 8.33
N PHE A 752 -12.91 -3.17 9.27
CA PHE A 752 -11.86 -2.17 9.13
C PHE A 752 -10.46 -2.81 9.20
N TRP A 753 -9.59 -2.45 8.27
CA TRP A 753 -8.18 -2.87 8.16
C TRP A 753 -7.90 -4.37 8.23
N ASN A 754 -7.92 -4.99 9.41
CA ASN A 754 -7.91 -6.43 9.58
C ASN A 754 -8.52 -6.85 10.93
N PRO A 755 -9.08 -8.07 11.03
CA PRO A 755 -9.78 -8.53 12.23
C PRO A 755 -8.87 -8.90 13.41
N ILE A 756 -7.58 -9.19 13.20
CA ILE A 756 -6.66 -9.58 14.29
C ILE A 756 -6.25 -8.34 15.11
N MET A 757 -5.74 -7.31 14.44
CA MET A 757 -5.29 -6.06 15.09
C MET A 757 -6.46 -5.24 15.61
N PHE A 758 -7.55 -5.18 14.84
CA PHE A 758 -8.76 -4.45 15.20
C PHE A 758 -9.90 -5.42 15.48
N ASN A 759 -9.80 -6.22 16.55
CA ASN A 759 -10.85 -7.19 16.92
C ASN A 759 -12.13 -6.48 17.40
N TRP A 760 -12.89 -5.92 16.46
CA TRP A 760 -14.02 -5.02 16.69
C TRP A 760 -15.29 -5.62 16.12
N ASN A 761 -16.28 -5.77 16.99
CA ASN A 761 -17.59 -6.28 16.57
C ASN A 761 -18.31 -5.30 15.63
N PRO A 762 -19.03 -5.80 14.61
CA PRO A 762 -19.17 -7.20 14.22
C PRO A 762 -18.01 -7.63 13.30
N MET A 763 -17.42 -8.79 13.58
CA MET A 763 -16.28 -9.38 12.85
C MET A 763 -16.67 -9.89 11.44
N ILE A 764 -17.32 -9.06 10.62
CA ILE A 764 -17.88 -9.41 9.31
C ILE A 764 -17.08 -8.71 8.21
N VAL A 765 -16.58 -9.48 7.25
CA VAL A 765 -15.73 -8.97 6.13
C VAL A 765 -16.50 -8.75 4.83
N GLY A 766 -17.80 -9.05 4.82
CA GLY A 766 -18.75 -8.69 3.76
C GLY A 766 -19.96 -9.60 3.74
N THR A 767 -20.63 -9.68 2.59
CA THR A 767 -21.84 -10.49 2.42
C THR A 767 -21.85 -11.17 1.06
N TRP A 768 -22.09 -12.47 1.06
CA TRP A 768 -22.41 -13.25 -0.13
C TRP A 768 -23.93 -13.38 -0.27
N ILE A 769 -24.42 -13.26 -1.50
CA ILE A 769 -25.85 -13.36 -1.85
C ILE A 769 -25.97 -14.39 -2.97
N ASP A 770 -26.92 -15.32 -2.87
CA ASP A 770 -27.26 -16.19 -4.00
C ASP A 770 -28.19 -15.44 -4.97
N ALA A 771 -27.64 -14.54 -5.78
CA ALA A 771 -28.45 -13.69 -6.66
C ALA A 771 -29.22 -14.46 -7.74
N SER A 772 -28.87 -15.73 -7.96
CA SER A 772 -29.58 -16.61 -8.89
C SER A 772 -30.87 -17.19 -8.29
N HIS A 773 -31.03 -17.10 -6.97
CA HIS A 773 -32.15 -17.68 -6.27
C HIS A 773 -33.47 -16.93 -6.60
N PRO A 774 -34.60 -17.64 -6.85
CA PRO A 774 -35.86 -17.02 -7.26
C PRO A 774 -36.44 -15.99 -6.28
N VAL A 775 -35.99 -16.01 -5.02
CA VAL A 775 -36.36 -15.02 -4.00
C VAL A 775 -35.98 -13.58 -4.38
N PHE A 776 -34.99 -13.40 -5.28
CA PHE A 776 -34.52 -12.09 -5.74
C PHE A 776 -35.11 -11.66 -7.09
N ASN A 777 -36.08 -12.40 -7.65
CA ASN A 777 -36.69 -12.06 -8.95
C ASN A 777 -37.29 -10.64 -9.01
N ASP A 778 -37.76 -10.11 -7.89
CA ASP A 778 -38.25 -8.72 -7.76
C ASP A 778 -37.34 -7.86 -6.87
N PHE A 779 -36.08 -8.26 -6.69
CA PHE A 779 -35.05 -7.49 -6.00
C PHE A 779 -33.72 -7.58 -6.77
N PRO A 780 -33.49 -6.71 -7.78
CA PRO A 780 -32.29 -6.73 -8.60
C PRO A 780 -31.02 -6.67 -7.76
N THR A 781 -30.22 -7.73 -7.82
CA THR A 781 -29.00 -7.89 -7.03
C THR A 781 -27.97 -8.72 -7.79
N ASP A 782 -26.74 -8.65 -7.32
CA ASP A 782 -25.61 -9.48 -7.72
C ASP A 782 -25.14 -10.31 -6.51
N ASN A 783 -24.13 -11.18 -6.69
CA ASN A 783 -23.64 -12.08 -5.62
C ASN A 783 -22.85 -11.38 -4.49
N TYR A 784 -22.88 -10.04 -4.45
CA TYR A 784 -22.23 -9.21 -3.44
C TYR A 784 -23.15 -8.04 -3.04
N ALA A 785 -22.89 -7.44 -1.88
CA ALA A 785 -23.70 -6.33 -1.37
C ALA A 785 -23.34 -5.00 -2.06
N ASP A 786 -24.19 -4.55 -2.97
CA ASP A 786 -24.16 -3.19 -3.52
C ASP A 786 -25.10 -2.23 -2.75
N TRP A 787 -25.18 -0.95 -3.13
CA TRP A 787 -25.76 0.13 -2.32
C TRP A 787 -27.23 -0.06 -1.92
N GLN A 788 -28.03 -0.82 -2.65
CA GLN A 788 -29.38 -1.20 -2.24
C GLN A 788 -29.40 -2.05 -0.96
N TRP A 789 -28.33 -2.77 -0.66
CA TRP A 789 -28.19 -3.55 0.57
C TRP A 789 -27.82 -2.72 1.79
N TRP A 790 -27.51 -1.43 1.64
CA TRP A 790 -27.02 -0.60 2.73
C TRP A 790 -27.99 -0.55 3.92
N ASP A 791 -29.27 -0.26 3.67
CA ASP A 791 -30.30 -0.24 4.72
C ASP A 791 -30.53 -1.66 5.27
N ILE A 792 -30.66 -2.65 4.39
CA ILE A 792 -30.94 -4.04 4.76
C ILE A 792 -29.89 -4.57 5.73
N LEU A 793 -28.60 -4.48 5.39
CA LEU A 793 -27.52 -5.02 6.20
C LEU A 793 -27.33 -4.25 7.51
N ASN A 794 -27.50 -2.93 7.52
CA ASN A 794 -27.38 -2.14 8.75
C ASN A 794 -28.57 -2.33 9.72
N HIS A 795 -29.67 -2.91 9.22
CA HIS A 795 -30.87 -3.27 9.97
C HIS A 795 -31.12 -4.80 10.02
N ALA A 796 -30.11 -5.63 9.74
CA ALA A 796 -30.21 -7.09 9.82
C ALA A 796 -29.42 -7.69 10.99
N THR A 797 -29.82 -8.90 11.37
CA THR A 797 -29.06 -9.77 12.28
C THR A 797 -28.64 -11.02 11.50
N ALA A 798 -27.34 -11.32 11.49
CA ALA A 798 -26.81 -12.54 10.91
C ALA A 798 -26.80 -13.64 11.99
N MET A 799 -27.64 -14.65 11.82
CA MET A 799 -27.79 -15.79 12.73
C MET A 799 -26.56 -16.70 12.68
N GLU A 800 -26.17 -17.25 13.82
CA GLU A 800 -25.12 -18.28 13.87
C GLU A 800 -25.71 -19.65 13.50
N LEU A 801 -25.24 -20.22 12.38
CA LEU A 801 -25.76 -21.45 11.77
C LEU A 801 -24.69 -22.55 11.71
N ASN A 802 -23.64 -22.47 12.54
CA ASN A 802 -22.50 -23.39 12.52
C ASN A 802 -22.92 -24.87 12.64
N GLU A 803 -23.91 -25.17 13.48
CA GLU A 803 -24.42 -26.52 13.70
C GLU A 803 -25.23 -27.06 12.50
N LEU A 804 -25.68 -26.18 11.60
CA LEU A 804 -26.47 -26.53 10.41
C LEU A 804 -25.57 -26.66 9.18
N SER A 805 -24.71 -27.69 9.17
CA SER A 805 -23.73 -27.91 8.11
C SER A 805 -24.37 -28.07 6.71
N GLN A 806 -25.54 -28.71 6.63
CA GLN A 806 -26.32 -28.97 5.43
C GLN A 806 -26.96 -27.73 4.79
N LEU A 807 -27.00 -26.61 5.53
CA LEU A 807 -27.69 -25.41 5.11
C LEU A 807 -26.70 -24.37 4.56
N THR A 808 -26.99 -23.86 3.37
CA THR A 808 -26.31 -22.70 2.79
C THR A 808 -27.28 -21.51 2.82
N PRO A 809 -26.99 -20.44 3.59
CA PRO A 809 -27.87 -19.27 3.66
C PRO A 809 -27.96 -18.55 2.31
N LEU A 810 -29.14 -18.04 1.96
CA LEU A 810 -29.38 -17.28 0.72
C LEU A 810 -28.79 -15.86 0.78
N ILE A 811 -28.74 -15.31 1.99
CA ILE A 811 -28.03 -14.06 2.31
C ILE A 811 -27.09 -14.40 3.46
N GLN A 812 -25.79 -14.46 3.18
CA GLN A 812 -24.77 -14.89 4.12
C GLN A 812 -23.81 -13.75 4.44
N SER A 813 -23.82 -13.26 5.68
CA SER A 813 -22.70 -12.44 6.16
C SER A 813 -21.46 -13.33 6.26
N ILE A 814 -20.35 -12.84 5.73
CA ILE A 814 -19.08 -13.56 5.73
C ILE A 814 -18.35 -13.16 7.00
N ASP A 815 -18.19 -14.11 7.91
CA ASP A 815 -17.41 -13.92 9.14
C ASP A 815 -15.93 -13.70 8.82
N SER A 816 -15.19 -13.16 9.78
CA SER A 816 -13.75 -13.02 9.66
C SER A 816 -13.09 -14.39 9.44
N TYR A 817 -12.02 -14.41 8.65
CA TYR A 817 -11.21 -15.61 8.40
C TYR A 817 -10.53 -16.15 9.67
N GLU A 818 -10.53 -15.38 10.77
CA GLU A 818 -10.10 -15.85 12.09
C GLU A 818 -11.03 -16.91 12.67
N THR A 819 -12.33 -16.75 12.52
CA THR A 819 -13.35 -17.58 13.17
C THR A 819 -14.15 -18.41 12.17
N ASN A 820 -14.41 -17.89 10.97
CA ASN A 820 -15.17 -18.53 9.90
C ASN A 820 -16.53 -19.09 10.34
N HIS A 821 -17.27 -18.42 11.24
CA HIS A 821 -18.61 -18.88 11.61
C HIS A 821 -19.57 -18.76 10.43
N LYS A 822 -20.55 -19.68 10.35
CA LYS A 822 -21.57 -19.64 9.32
C LYS A 822 -22.65 -18.64 9.75
N LEU A 823 -22.69 -17.46 9.13
CA LEU A 823 -23.59 -16.37 9.53
C LEU A 823 -24.67 -16.08 8.48
N GLY A 824 -25.91 -16.50 8.71
CA GLY A 824 -27.01 -16.33 7.74
C GLY A 824 -28.02 -15.24 8.15
N ILE A 825 -28.36 -14.35 7.23
CA ILE A 825 -29.47 -13.39 7.38
C ILE A 825 -30.77 -13.98 6.84
N ALA A 826 -30.70 -14.82 5.80
CA ALA A 826 -31.85 -15.52 5.26
C ALA A 826 -31.52 -16.95 4.86
N TYR A 827 -32.47 -17.86 5.08
CA TYR A 827 -32.38 -19.26 4.66
C TYR A 827 -33.77 -19.86 4.50
N GLU A 828 -33.82 -21.02 3.84
CA GLU A 828 -35.04 -21.81 3.71
C GLU A 828 -34.81 -23.29 4.03
N ALA A 829 -35.86 -23.95 4.52
CA ALA A 829 -35.84 -25.37 4.86
C ALA A 829 -37.24 -25.98 4.83
N LYS A 830 -37.32 -27.30 4.66
CA LYS A 830 -38.48 -28.11 5.03
C LYS A 830 -38.44 -28.40 6.52
N VAL A 831 -39.57 -28.22 7.21
CA VAL A 831 -39.71 -28.50 8.64
C VAL A 831 -41.10 -29.11 8.85
N GLY A 832 -41.17 -30.26 9.51
CA GLY A 832 -42.42 -31.02 9.58
C GLY A 832 -42.91 -31.40 8.17
N LYS A 833 -44.17 -31.10 7.85
CA LYS A 833 -44.74 -31.30 6.51
C LYS A 833 -44.71 -30.03 5.65
N GLY A 834 -44.41 -28.88 6.26
CA GLY A 834 -44.44 -27.57 5.66
C GLY A 834 -43.07 -27.08 5.22
N ARG A 835 -43.02 -25.79 4.88
CA ARG A 835 -41.83 -25.11 4.37
C ARG A 835 -41.61 -23.81 5.13
N LEU A 836 -40.37 -23.54 5.53
CA LEU A 836 -39.98 -22.40 6.34
C LEU A 836 -38.99 -21.53 5.56
N PHE A 837 -39.29 -20.24 5.45
CA PHE A 837 -38.35 -19.20 5.04
C PHE A 837 -38.10 -18.27 6.22
N VAL A 838 -36.84 -18.01 6.53
CA VAL A 838 -36.44 -17.09 7.62
C VAL A 838 -35.76 -15.87 7.01
N LEU A 839 -36.16 -14.67 7.45
CA LEU A 839 -35.54 -13.40 7.08
C LEU A 839 -35.28 -12.52 8.31
N CYS A 840 -34.02 -12.38 8.70
CA CYS A 840 -33.61 -11.69 9.92
C CYS A 840 -33.35 -10.20 9.73
N VAL A 841 -34.36 -9.47 9.24
CA VAL A 841 -34.35 -8.01 9.11
C VAL A 841 -35.22 -7.37 10.19
N ASP A 842 -34.78 -6.23 10.74
CA ASP A 842 -35.57 -5.41 11.65
C ASP A 842 -36.64 -4.67 10.85
N TRP A 843 -37.77 -5.37 10.61
CA TRP A 843 -38.88 -4.86 9.82
C TRP A 843 -39.44 -3.55 10.39
N GLU A 844 -39.54 -3.40 11.70
CA GLU A 844 -40.13 -2.21 12.32
C GLU A 844 -39.30 -0.95 12.06
N LYS A 845 -37.97 -1.05 12.12
CA LYS A 845 -37.09 0.06 11.73
C LYS A 845 -36.98 0.21 10.22
N GLY A 846 -37.04 -0.90 9.49
CA GLY A 846 -36.72 -0.97 8.07
C GLY A 846 -37.86 -0.66 7.10
N LYS A 847 -39.13 -0.82 7.51
CA LYS A 847 -40.32 -0.69 6.64
C LYS A 847 -40.50 0.67 5.96
N HIS A 848 -39.80 1.71 6.44
CA HIS A 848 -39.82 3.04 5.82
C HIS A 848 -38.77 3.20 4.72
N THR A 849 -37.79 2.30 4.65
CA THR A 849 -36.77 2.28 3.59
C THR A 849 -37.30 1.54 2.36
N LEU A 850 -36.91 2.02 1.19
CA LEU A 850 -37.34 1.43 -0.08
C LEU A 850 -36.79 0.02 -0.28
N ALA A 851 -35.51 -0.18 0.04
CA ALA A 851 -34.84 -1.45 -0.18
C ALA A 851 -35.40 -2.58 0.68
N ILE A 852 -35.62 -2.36 1.98
CA ILE A 852 -36.18 -3.39 2.87
C ILE A 852 -37.63 -3.70 2.47
N SER A 853 -38.40 -2.68 2.10
CA SER A 853 -39.78 -2.87 1.61
C SER A 853 -39.83 -3.71 0.33
N GLN A 854 -38.93 -3.44 -0.62
CA GLN A 854 -38.84 -4.21 -1.86
C GLN A 854 -38.37 -5.65 -1.62
N LEU A 855 -37.35 -5.85 -0.77
CA LEU A 855 -36.86 -7.19 -0.43
C LEU A 855 -37.98 -8.01 0.22
N MET A 856 -38.73 -7.42 1.16
CA MET A 856 -39.88 -8.06 1.78
C MET A 856 -40.95 -8.45 0.75
N ALA A 857 -41.28 -7.57 -0.19
CA ALA A 857 -42.24 -7.86 -1.25
C ALA A 857 -41.78 -9.03 -2.15
N SER A 858 -40.49 -9.06 -2.52
CA SER A 858 -39.89 -10.15 -3.29
C SER A 858 -39.94 -11.48 -2.54
N VAL A 859 -39.62 -11.47 -1.25
CA VAL A 859 -39.69 -12.65 -0.36
C VAL A 859 -41.12 -13.16 -0.23
N LYS A 860 -42.09 -12.29 0.07
CA LYS A 860 -43.51 -12.68 0.17
C LYS A 860 -44.01 -13.35 -1.11
N LYS A 861 -43.71 -12.77 -2.27
CA LYS A 861 -44.12 -13.33 -3.56
C LYS A 861 -43.46 -14.69 -3.83
N TYR A 862 -42.19 -14.85 -3.45
CA TYR A 862 -41.49 -16.13 -3.57
C TYR A 862 -42.13 -17.20 -2.70
N VAL A 863 -42.35 -16.93 -1.40
CA VAL A 863 -42.93 -17.88 -0.44
C VAL A 863 -44.37 -18.27 -0.80
N ALA A 864 -45.12 -17.37 -1.44
CA ALA A 864 -46.46 -17.63 -1.97
C ALA A 864 -46.47 -18.46 -3.28
N SER A 865 -45.31 -18.66 -3.92
CA SER A 865 -45.23 -19.27 -5.26
C SER A 865 -44.87 -20.76 -5.23
N GLU A 866 -45.13 -21.44 -6.35
CA GLU A 866 -44.67 -22.82 -6.56
C GLU A 866 -43.13 -22.95 -6.60
N ALA A 867 -42.40 -21.86 -6.79
CA ALA A 867 -40.94 -21.87 -6.78
C ALA A 867 -40.36 -22.11 -5.38
N PHE A 868 -41.13 -21.86 -4.31
CA PHE A 868 -40.69 -22.09 -2.93
C PHE A 868 -40.57 -23.58 -2.61
N THR A 869 -39.41 -24.16 -2.93
CA THR A 869 -39.18 -25.61 -2.92
C THR A 869 -37.89 -25.95 -2.18
N PRO A 870 -37.80 -25.63 -0.87
CA PRO A 870 -36.58 -25.86 -0.10
C PRO A 870 -36.13 -27.32 -0.16
N VAL A 871 -34.83 -27.49 -0.37
CA VAL A 871 -34.20 -28.81 -0.53
C VAL A 871 -33.69 -29.38 0.80
N VAL A 872 -33.30 -28.51 1.73
CA VAL A 872 -32.77 -28.89 3.04
C VAL A 872 -33.93 -29.25 3.98
N GLN A 873 -33.85 -30.41 4.63
CA GLN A 873 -34.77 -30.81 5.70
C GLN A 873 -34.14 -30.51 7.05
N LEU A 874 -34.87 -29.80 7.91
CA LEU A 874 -34.50 -29.57 9.31
C LEU A 874 -35.52 -30.21 10.25
N GLN A 875 -35.05 -30.59 11.43
CA GLN A 875 -35.85 -31.05 12.56
C GLN A 875 -36.24 -29.86 13.45
N TYR A 876 -37.35 -29.99 14.18
CA TYR A 876 -37.80 -28.92 15.09
C TYR A 876 -36.75 -28.54 16.12
N HIS A 877 -36.00 -29.50 16.67
CA HIS A 877 -34.97 -29.20 17.67
C HIS A 877 -33.80 -28.37 17.09
N GLU A 878 -33.42 -28.60 15.83
CA GLU A 878 -32.39 -27.81 15.14
C GLU A 878 -32.82 -26.35 14.99
N VAL A 879 -34.11 -26.11 14.68
CA VAL A 879 -34.66 -24.75 14.57
C VAL A 879 -34.91 -24.13 15.95
N ASP A 880 -35.36 -24.92 16.92
CA ASP A 880 -35.59 -24.48 18.30
C ASP A 880 -34.32 -23.89 18.92
N GLU A 881 -33.16 -24.51 18.70
CA GLU A 881 -31.87 -24.04 19.21
C GLU A 881 -31.53 -22.62 18.72
N LEU A 882 -31.88 -22.27 17.49
CA LEU A 882 -31.63 -20.96 16.90
C LEU A 882 -32.43 -19.82 17.56
N PHE A 883 -33.59 -20.14 18.12
CA PHE A 883 -34.50 -19.18 18.77
C PHE A 883 -34.57 -19.33 20.28
N SER A 884 -33.89 -20.34 20.86
CA SER A 884 -33.78 -20.52 22.30
C SER A 884 -32.92 -19.41 22.93
N MET A 885 -33.56 -18.54 23.72
CA MET A 885 -32.83 -17.58 24.56
C MET A 885 -32.18 -18.37 25.70
N ARG A 886 -30.86 -18.61 25.64
CA ARG A 886 -30.14 -19.19 26.79
C ARG A 886 -30.33 -18.29 28.01
N SER A 887 -31.03 -18.80 29.02
CA SER A 887 -31.08 -18.19 30.34
C SER A 887 -29.68 -18.18 30.95
N GLY A 888 -29.04 -17.01 30.97
CA GLY A 888 -27.89 -16.70 31.82
C GLY A 888 -26.56 -17.37 31.43
N LEU A 889 -25.74 -16.65 30.67
CA LEU A 889 -24.29 -16.66 30.87
C LEU A 889 -23.93 -15.32 31.48
N LYS A 890 -23.67 -15.33 32.79
CA LYS A 890 -22.94 -14.26 33.48
C LYS A 890 -21.62 -14.06 32.74
N ASN A 891 -21.24 -12.80 32.53
CA ASN A 891 -19.92 -12.36 32.12
C ASN A 891 -18.80 -13.27 32.64
N SER A 892 -18.23 -14.09 31.77
CA SER A 892 -17.02 -14.86 32.06
C SER A 892 -16.07 -14.92 30.86
N ASP A 893 -15.94 -13.85 30.08
CA ASP A 893 -15.01 -13.82 28.93
C ASP A 893 -14.08 -12.60 28.92
N ALA A 894 -13.64 -12.16 30.11
CA ALA A 894 -12.45 -11.32 30.24
C ALA A 894 -11.20 -12.10 30.68
N SER A 895 -11.35 -13.34 31.17
CA SER A 895 -10.24 -14.10 31.77
C SER A 895 -9.64 -15.18 30.87
N ASN A 896 -10.38 -15.74 29.90
CA ASN A 896 -9.87 -16.83 29.06
C ASN A 896 -9.06 -16.32 27.85
N ALA A 897 -9.33 -15.10 27.38
CA ALA A 897 -8.49 -14.43 26.38
C ALA A 897 -7.09 -14.10 26.92
N ILE A 898 -6.96 -13.86 28.23
CA ILE A 898 -5.68 -13.57 28.88
C ILE A 898 -4.89 -14.86 29.19
N LEU A 899 -5.57 -16.00 29.38
CA LEU A 899 -4.93 -17.30 29.63
C LEU A 899 -4.50 -18.04 28.35
N LEU A 900 -5.02 -17.68 27.18
CA LEU A 900 -4.59 -18.24 25.87
C LEU A 900 -3.49 -17.42 25.17
N LEU A 901 -3.10 -16.26 25.73
CA LEU A 901 -2.01 -15.40 25.24
C LEU A 901 -0.66 -15.68 25.93
N LEU A 902 -0.61 -16.61 26.90
CA LEU A 902 0.61 -17.04 27.58
C LEU A 902 0.82 -18.55 27.41
N ASN A 903 1.20 -18.95 26.20
CA ASN A 903 1.96 -20.17 25.97
C ASN A 903 3.14 -19.77 25.10
N GLN A 904 4.33 -19.78 25.71
CA GLN A 904 5.68 -19.77 25.11
C GLN A 904 5.84 -19.12 23.73
#